data_AF-A0A6P1KUK6-F1
#
_entry.id   AF-A0A6P1KUK6-F1
#
_cell.length_a   1.000
_cell.length_b   1.000
_cell.length_c   1.000
_cell.angle_alpha   90.00
_cell.angle_beta   90.00
_cell.angle_gamma   90.00
#
_symmetry.space_group_name_H-M   'P 1'
#
loop_
_entity.id
_entity.type
_entity.pdbx_description
1 polymer ?
#
loop_
_entity_poly.entity_id
_entity_poly.type
_entity_poly.pdbx_seq_one_letter_code
_entity_poly.pdbx_strand_id
1 'polypeptide(L)'
;MPYEKLEITTPAPVLSWANHSLGPEETKMAKNVASLPFVFKHVALMPDVHLGKGALVGSVIATKEAIIPAAVGVDIGCFIGDTLIPLADGKSYRIKDLMDWGTEFIVYACTPTGKIVAAQATAKLTRRNAPLVKVILDNGEEIICTPDHQFMLRDGTYKEAQLLQAETSLMPFYSKTDKDGYTLITQPYSSRWQKAHWIIARSGLLGKVPRFEGQKTVIHHQNFDESDNRPENLQFMGNRDHSAYHRSLVERNQHWHSAEFEEKRVASLAQKAKTPEGYQYYAERGTRNILQYMEQQPEHFKNAVADNGNRGKQYLVEYNKSEKGREKSQEIANRYYTCEICGVDVKTPIGLHNHRRKEHQCNHKVVAVNLLNYTEDVYCLTVPEYHNFALKAGVFVHNCGMSAIKTAFTAEQLEGKLKKIRLDIEAAIPTGFNENKDVEKSVSNWQHWDDFKDLHRGVQDLQGKAMKQMGSLGGGNHFIEVCLDTENQVWLMLHSGSRNIGNKLAQCHIHTARELAKMAGNKLPDPDLAHFVAGTPEFQAYWHDLQWSQNYARVNRDVMMARFKHIVEKHLVGGKATKPLLQVNCHHNYAEKEVHFDEDVYVTRKGAVRAQTEDYGIIPGSMGAKSFIVKGKGNAHSFCSCSHGAGRLMSRNKAKNVYTLDDLIEQTNGVECRKDEGVLDEIPGAYKPIEQVMANQADLVEVVATLKQVLCVKG
;
A
#
# COMPACT_ATOMS: atom_id res chain seq x y z
N MET A 1 1.46 -45.71 -11.48
CA MET A 1 2.35 -44.52 -11.45
C MET A 1 1.82 -43.58 -10.37
N PRO A 2 2.61 -42.64 -9.81
CA PRO A 2 2.10 -41.68 -8.83
C PRO A 2 1.09 -40.68 -9.44
N TYR A 3 1.11 -40.52 -10.76
CA TYR A 3 0.08 -39.84 -11.55
C TYR A 3 -0.79 -40.82 -12.34
N GLU A 4 -2.00 -40.37 -12.64
CA GLU A 4 -2.90 -40.94 -13.64
C GLU A 4 -2.64 -40.28 -15.01
N LYS A 5 -2.80 -41.03 -16.11
CA LYS A 5 -2.93 -40.44 -17.45
C LYS A 5 -4.43 -40.40 -17.78
N LEU A 6 -5.03 -39.21 -17.82
CA LEU A 6 -6.46 -39.07 -18.04
C LEU A 6 -6.86 -39.53 -19.46
N GLU A 7 -8.02 -40.19 -19.59
CA GLU A 7 -8.56 -40.67 -20.87
C GLU A 7 -9.21 -39.53 -21.71
N ILE A 8 -8.46 -38.45 -21.91
CA ILE A 8 -8.85 -37.31 -22.73
C ILE A 8 -8.21 -37.45 -24.11
N THR A 9 -9.03 -37.58 -25.15
CA THR A 9 -8.55 -37.66 -26.55
C THR A 9 -8.03 -36.29 -27.02
N THR A 10 -6.71 -36.10 -26.92
CA THR A 10 -5.96 -34.90 -27.34
C THR A 10 -4.59 -35.26 -27.94
N PRO A 11 -3.98 -34.38 -28.76
CA PRO A 11 -2.64 -34.59 -29.32
C PRO A 11 -1.55 -34.72 -28.25
N ALA A 12 -1.58 -33.86 -27.23
CA ALA A 12 -0.80 -34.01 -26.01
C ALA A 12 -1.66 -34.71 -24.93
N PRO A 13 -1.18 -35.76 -24.25
CA PRO A 13 -1.90 -36.34 -23.11
C PRO A 13 -1.90 -35.40 -21.88
N VAL A 14 -2.82 -35.67 -20.96
CA VAL A 14 -2.90 -34.98 -19.66
C VAL A 14 -2.49 -35.96 -18.55
N LEU A 15 -1.50 -35.59 -17.75
CA LEU A 15 -1.05 -36.33 -16.57
C LEU A 15 -1.60 -35.63 -15.31
N SER A 16 -2.08 -36.39 -14.34
CA SER A 16 -2.81 -35.88 -13.18
C SER A 16 -2.34 -36.51 -11.87
N TRP A 17 -1.92 -35.67 -10.94
CA TRP A 17 -1.71 -35.99 -9.53
C TRP A 17 -2.96 -35.62 -8.69
N ALA A 18 -4.11 -35.33 -9.31
CA ALA A 18 -5.36 -35.05 -8.61
C ALA A 18 -5.87 -36.25 -7.78
N ASN A 19 -5.63 -37.47 -8.27
CA ASN A 19 -6.15 -38.73 -7.70
C ASN A 19 -7.69 -38.69 -7.51
N HIS A 20 -8.38 -37.93 -8.37
CA HIS A 20 -9.83 -37.84 -8.47
C HIS A 20 -10.22 -37.47 -9.91
N SER A 21 -11.40 -37.88 -10.35
CA SER A 21 -11.96 -37.46 -11.64
C SER A 21 -12.16 -35.94 -11.68
N LEU A 22 -11.91 -35.32 -12.85
CA LEU A 22 -12.20 -33.91 -13.10
C LEU A 22 -13.69 -33.69 -13.38
N GLY A 23 -14.23 -32.52 -13.02
CA GLY A 23 -15.57 -32.11 -13.42
C GLY A 23 -15.69 -31.88 -14.94
N PRO A 24 -16.91 -31.74 -15.51
CA PRO A 24 -17.10 -31.57 -16.95
C PRO A 24 -16.39 -30.35 -17.53
N GLU A 25 -16.53 -29.18 -16.90
CA GLU A 25 -15.85 -27.95 -17.32
C GLU A 25 -14.33 -28.00 -17.07
N GLU A 26 -13.87 -28.76 -16.07
CA GLU A 26 -12.44 -28.96 -15.81
C GLU A 26 -11.80 -29.84 -16.88
N THR A 27 -12.46 -30.95 -17.22
CA THR A 27 -12.09 -31.86 -18.31
C THR A 27 -12.04 -31.12 -19.65
N LYS A 28 -13.02 -30.26 -19.92
CA LYS A 28 -13.09 -29.39 -21.09
C LYS A 28 -11.94 -28.37 -21.13
N MET A 29 -11.61 -27.74 -20.00
CA MET A 29 -10.50 -26.78 -19.93
C MET A 29 -9.14 -27.48 -20.10
N ALA A 30 -8.93 -28.63 -19.48
CA ALA A 30 -7.75 -29.47 -19.69
C ALA A 30 -7.63 -29.92 -21.16
N LYS A 31 -8.74 -30.37 -21.76
CA LYS A 31 -8.82 -30.75 -23.17
C LYS A 31 -8.47 -29.59 -24.10
N ASN A 32 -9.01 -28.39 -23.86
CA ASN A 32 -8.75 -27.21 -24.67
C ASN A 32 -7.26 -26.83 -24.68
N VAL A 33 -6.60 -26.83 -23.52
CA VAL A 33 -5.15 -26.60 -23.42
C VAL A 33 -4.35 -27.69 -24.12
N ALA A 34 -4.64 -28.96 -23.82
CA ALA A 34 -3.93 -30.12 -24.39
C ALA A 34 -4.19 -30.35 -25.90
N SER A 35 -5.13 -29.60 -26.49
CA SER A 35 -5.38 -29.55 -27.94
C SER A 35 -4.47 -28.58 -28.70
N LEU A 36 -3.66 -27.76 -28.01
CA LEU A 36 -2.80 -26.76 -28.66
C LEU A 36 -1.55 -27.43 -29.28
N PRO A 37 -1.20 -27.12 -30.54
CA PRO A 37 -0.20 -27.88 -31.31
C PRO A 37 1.25 -27.68 -30.83
N PHE A 38 1.49 -26.67 -29.99
CA PHE A 38 2.80 -26.32 -29.44
C PHE A 38 3.01 -26.79 -27.99
N VAL A 39 2.05 -27.53 -27.40
CA VAL A 39 2.24 -28.16 -26.07
C VAL A 39 3.31 -29.23 -26.16
N PHE A 40 4.32 -29.13 -25.29
CA PHE A 40 5.46 -30.02 -25.29
C PHE A 40 5.20 -31.25 -24.42
N LYS A 41 5.24 -32.44 -25.04
CA LYS A 41 5.04 -33.78 -24.45
C LYS A 41 3.65 -34.01 -23.83
N HIS A 42 3.20 -33.21 -22.87
CA HIS A 42 1.97 -33.39 -22.09
C HIS A 42 1.59 -32.12 -21.29
N VAL A 43 0.36 -32.07 -20.77
CA VAL A 43 -0.03 -31.14 -19.71
C VAL A 43 0.02 -31.87 -18.37
N ALA A 44 0.54 -31.24 -17.31
CA ALA A 44 0.56 -31.81 -15.96
C ALA A 44 -0.40 -31.05 -15.03
N LEU A 45 -1.23 -31.79 -14.27
CA LEU A 45 -2.18 -31.26 -13.30
C LEU A 45 -1.80 -31.70 -11.89
N MET A 46 -1.60 -30.73 -11.00
CA MET A 46 -1.16 -30.92 -9.62
C MET A 46 -2.35 -31.31 -8.71
N PRO A 47 -2.12 -31.85 -7.49
CA PRO A 47 -3.22 -32.36 -6.64
C PRO A 47 -4.31 -31.34 -6.28
N ASP A 48 -3.94 -30.06 -6.23
CA ASP A 48 -4.78 -28.92 -5.91
C ASP A 48 -5.61 -28.40 -7.10
N VAL A 49 -5.58 -29.10 -8.24
CA VAL A 49 -6.25 -28.68 -9.47
C VAL A 49 -7.73 -28.34 -9.26
N HIS A 50 -8.16 -27.20 -9.82
CA HIS A 50 -9.55 -26.73 -9.84
C HIS A 50 -9.80 -25.71 -10.97
N LEU A 51 -11.07 -25.44 -11.26
CA LEU A 51 -11.50 -24.44 -12.24
C LEU A 51 -10.79 -23.09 -12.09
N GLY A 52 -10.25 -22.59 -13.20
CA GLY A 52 -9.67 -21.25 -13.35
C GLY A 52 -10.30 -20.48 -14.52
N LYS A 53 -9.56 -19.53 -15.07
CA LYS A 53 -9.93 -18.76 -16.27
C LYS A 53 -8.88 -18.96 -17.36
N GLY A 54 -9.30 -19.37 -18.56
CA GLY A 54 -8.42 -19.74 -19.69
C GLY A 54 -7.66 -21.06 -19.52
N ALA A 55 -7.06 -21.28 -18.34
CA ALA A 55 -6.45 -22.54 -17.91
C ALA A 55 -6.73 -22.79 -16.43
N LEU A 56 -6.72 -24.08 -16.03
CA LEU A 56 -6.98 -24.54 -14.68
C LEU A 56 -5.95 -23.99 -13.68
N VAL A 57 -6.40 -23.72 -12.46
CA VAL A 57 -5.49 -23.55 -11.32
C VAL A 57 -5.00 -24.94 -10.93
N GLY A 58 -3.73 -25.08 -10.55
CA GLY A 58 -3.05 -26.38 -10.40
C GLY A 58 -2.57 -26.97 -11.73
N SER A 59 -2.35 -26.16 -12.77
CA SER A 59 -1.85 -26.64 -14.08
C SER A 59 -0.42 -26.18 -14.40
N VAL A 60 0.33 -27.08 -15.04
CA VAL A 60 1.68 -26.88 -15.56
C VAL A 60 1.69 -27.24 -17.04
N ILE A 61 2.07 -26.28 -17.86
CA ILE A 61 1.95 -26.33 -19.32
C ILE A 61 3.32 -25.97 -19.90
N ALA A 62 4.06 -26.97 -20.39
CA ALA A 62 5.27 -26.75 -21.16
C ALA A 62 4.91 -26.49 -22.63
N THR A 63 5.53 -25.50 -23.27
CA THR A 63 5.28 -25.14 -24.66
C THR A 63 6.58 -24.92 -25.44
N LYS A 64 6.65 -25.44 -26.67
CA LYS A 64 7.72 -25.10 -27.62
C LYS A 64 7.40 -23.78 -28.30
N GLU A 65 8.38 -22.88 -28.33
CA GLU A 65 8.36 -21.66 -29.17
C GLU A 65 7.08 -20.82 -29.07
N ALA A 66 6.34 -20.89 -27.96
CA ALA A 66 5.06 -20.22 -27.79
C ALA A 66 4.74 -19.99 -26.30
N ILE A 67 3.85 -19.05 -26.00
CA ILE A 67 3.37 -18.79 -24.64
C ILE A 67 1.97 -18.19 -24.63
N ILE A 68 1.16 -18.52 -23.62
CA ILE A 68 -0.27 -18.22 -23.53
C ILE A 68 -0.54 -17.22 -22.38
N PRO A 69 -0.74 -15.91 -22.63
CA PRO A 69 -0.84 -14.93 -21.55
C PRO A 69 -1.98 -15.16 -20.54
N ALA A 70 -3.13 -15.71 -20.96
CA ALA A 70 -4.24 -16.00 -20.05
C ALA A 70 -4.05 -17.27 -19.22
N ALA A 71 -3.10 -18.14 -19.61
CA ALA A 71 -2.73 -19.27 -18.77
C ALA A 71 -2.13 -18.78 -17.43
N VAL A 72 -1.40 -17.67 -17.42
CA VAL A 72 -0.83 -17.06 -16.20
C VAL A 72 -1.88 -16.38 -15.29
N GLY A 73 -2.84 -15.61 -15.84
CA GLY A 73 -4.02 -15.11 -15.11
C GLY A 73 -4.16 -13.57 -14.95
N VAL A 74 -5.34 -13.09 -14.51
CA VAL A 74 -5.73 -11.65 -14.49
C VAL A 74 -6.83 -11.29 -13.45
N ASP A 75 -6.53 -10.42 -12.47
CA ASP A 75 -7.47 -9.78 -11.50
C ASP A 75 -7.00 -8.37 -11.05
N ILE A 76 -7.92 -7.38 -10.85
CA ILE A 76 -7.81 -5.99 -10.26
C ILE A 76 -8.25 -4.82 -11.20
N GLY A 77 -9.07 -3.86 -10.68
CA GLY A 77 -9.76 -2.74 -11.39
C GLY A 77 -9.19 -1.31 -11.22
N CYS A 78 -9.75 -0.27 -11.90
CA CYS A 78 -9.20 1.12 -12.13
C CYS A 78 -10.24 2.27 -12.46
N PHE A 79 -9.84 3.50 -12.92
CA PHE A 79 -10.63 4.77 -13.09
C PHE A 79 -10.71 5.35 -14.52
N ILE A 80 -11.62 6.26 -14.91
CA ILE A 80 -11.59 6.94 -16.25
C ILE A 80 -10.50 8.01 -16.39
N GLY A 81 -10.24 8.49 -17.63
CA GLY A 81 -9.14 9.42 -17.93
C GLY A 81 -9.28 10.84 -17.38
N ASP A 82 -10.49 11.38 -17.30
CA ASP A 82 -10.72 12.74 -16.78
C ASP A 82 -10.71 12.84 -15.24
N THR A 83 -10.51 11.72 -14.52
CA THR A 83 -10.48 11.69 -13.04
C THR A 83 -9.39 12.61 -12.49
N LEU A 84 -9.78 13.71 -11.81
CA LEU A 84 -8.85 14.70 -11.27
C LEU A 84 -8.13 14.22 -9.98
N ILE A 85 -6.87 14.64 -9.83
CA ILE A 85 -5.94 14.27 -8.76
C ILE A 85 -5.27 15.54 -8.17
N PRO A 86 -5.17 15.71 -6.84
CA PRO A 86 -4.48 16.84 -6.19
C PRO A 86 -3.00 16.56 -5.87
N LEU A 87 -2.12 17.54 -6.09
CA LEU A 87 -0.66 17.39 -6.01
C LEU A 87 0.04 18.34 -5.00
N ALA A 88 1.34 18.09 -4.77
CA ALA A 88 2.25 18.88 -3.93
C ALA A 88 2.56 20.30 -4.43
N ASP A 89 2.39 20.56 -5.72
CA ASP A 89 2.56 21.88 -6.35
C ASP A 89 1.34 22.82 -6.16
N GLY A 90 0.41 22.43 -5.27
CA GLY A 90 -0.81 23.14 -4.96
C GLY A 90 -1.96 22.96 -5.96
N LYS A 91 -1.74 22.26 -7.09
CA LYS A 91 -2.70 22.18 -8.21
C LYS A 91 -3.40 20.83 -8.28
N SER A 92 -4.19 20.62 -9.34
CA SER A 92 -4.88 19.36 -9.60
C SER A 92 -5.01 19.10 -11.09
N TYR A 93 -4.84 17.85 -11.51
CA TYR A 93 -4.67 17.45 -12.90
C TYR A 93 -5.41 16.15 -13.19
N ARG A 94 -5.79 15.89 -14.44
CA ARG A 94 -6.51 14.65 -14.79
C ARG A 94 -5.54 13.48 -14.77
N ILE A 95 -6.03 12.31 -14.39
CA ILE A 95 -5.23 11.08 -14.34
C ILE A 95 -4.65 10.69 -15.72
N LYS A 96 -5.31 11.10 -16.81
CA LYS A 96 -4.78 11.03 -18.15
C LYS A 96 -3.67 12.05 -18.40
N ASP A 97 -3.86 13.33 -18.06
CA ASP A 97 -2.81 14.36 -18.18
C ASP A 97 -1.54 13.93 -17.41
N LEU A 98 -1.72 13.38 -16.21
CA LEU A 98 -0.66 12.85 -15.36
C LEU A 98 0.01 11.57 -15.89
N MET A 99 -0.65 10.85 -16.79
CA MET A 99 -0.03 9.73 -17.52
C MET A 99 0.76 10.29 -18.71
N ASP A 100 0.20 11.26 -19.41
CA ASP A 100 0.87 12.01 -20.50
C ASP A 100 2.11 12.78 -19.99
N TRP A 101 2.20 13.08 -18.68
CA TRP A 101 3.41 13.62 -18.02
C TRP A 101 4.59 12.63 -17.93
N GLY A 102 4.34 11.31 -17.96
CA GLY A 102 5.36 10.26 -17.94
C GLY A 102 6.35 10.26 -16.76
N THR A 103 6.12 11.05 -15.70
CA THR A 103 7.08 11.35 -14.63
C THR A 103 6.47 11.15 -13.25
N GLU A 104 7.33 11.04 -12.23
CA GLU A 104 6.86 11.02 -10.84
C GLU A 104 6.46 12.42 -10.36
N PHE A 105 5.25 12.51 -9.81
CA PHE A 105 4.66 13.67 -9.15
C PHE A 105 4.21 13.27 -7.74
N ILE A 106 4.08 14.22 -6.82
CA ILE A 106 3.75 13.90 -5.43
C ILE A 106 2.26 14.14 -5.18
N VAL A 107 1.55 13.05 -4.89
CA VAL A 107 0.15 13.05 -4.48
C VAL A 107 0.02 13.02 -2.97
N TYR A 108 -1.21 13.14 -2.50
CA TYR A 108 -1.55 12.82 -1.12
C TYR A 108 -2.07 11.39 -1.01
N ALA A 109 -1.64 10.66 0.02
CA ALA A 109 -2.10 9.33 0.36
C ALA A 109 -2.66 9.32 1.79
N CYS A 110 -3.37 8.26 2.18
CA CYS A 110 -3.91 8.08 3.52
C CYS A 110 -3.31 6.87 4.21
N THR A 111 -2.73 7.09 5.39
CA THR A 111 -2.30 5.99 6.25
C THR A 111 -3.52 5.17 6.73
N PRO A 112 -3.33 3.87 7.05
CA PRO A 112 -4.25 3.09 7.91
C PRO A 112 -4.48 3.64 9.35
N THR A 113 -4.25 4.92 9.58
CA THR A 113 -4.56 5.66 10.82
C THR A 113 -5.31 6.98 10.53
N GLY A 114 -5.81 7.19 9.31
CA GLY A 114 -6.53 8.41 8.93
C GLY A 114 -5.68 9.69 8.93
N LYS A 115 -4.34 9.56 8.89
CA LYS A 115 -3.38 10.67 8.69
C LYS A 115 -3.13 10.77 7.20
N ILE A 116 -3.32 11.98 6.65
CA ILE A 116 -2.93 12.30 5.28
C ILE A 116 -1.44 12.64 5.26
N VAL A 117 -0.79 12.15 4.22
CA VAL A 117 0.65 12.12 3.99
C VAL A 117 0.89 12.45 2.52
N ALA A 118 2.08 12.92 2.18
CA ALA A 118 2.42 13.25 0.80
C ALA A 118 3.47 12.25 0.32
N ALA A 119 3.29 11.71 -0.88
CA ALA A 119 4.01 10.55 -1.37
C ALA A 119 4.12 10.60 -2.90
N GLN A 120 5.23 10.11 -3.48
CA GLN A 120 5.41 10.03 -4.93
C GLN A 120 4.27 9.26 -5.63
N ALA A 121 4.11 9.46 -6.94
CA ALA A 121 3.29 8.71 -7.87
C ALA A 121 3.61 9.00 -9.34
N THR A 122 3.41 8.03 -10.23
CA THR A 122 3.07 8.22 -11.64
C THR A 122 1.56 7.95 -11.85
N ALA A 123 1.05 8.06 -13.08
CA ALA A 123 -0.29 7.66 -13.48
C ALA A 123 -0.22 6.78 -14.72
N LYS A 124 -1.14 5.80 -14.87
CA LYS A 124 -1.13 4.86 -15.99
C LYS A 124 -2.47 4.69 -16.66
N LEU A 125 -2.53 4.34 -17.96
CA LEU A 125 -3.66 3.70 -18.65
C LEU A 125 -3.66 2.16 -18.50
N THR A 126 -4.56 1.63 -17.68
CA THR A 126 -4.52 0.22 -17.23
C THR A 126 -5.27 -0.81 -18.08
N ARG A 127 -6.44 -0.45 -18.61
CA ARG A 127 -7.28 -1.27 -19.51
C ARG A 127 -7.81 -0.33 -20.57
N ARG A 128 -7.90 -0.77 -21.82
CA ARG A 128 -8.69 -0.07 -22.84
C ARG A 128 -10.12 -0.60 -22.86
N ASN A 129 -11.10 0.26 -23.16
CA ASN A 129 -12.52 -0.07 -23.24
C ASN A 129 -13.02 -0.97 -22.08
N ALA A 130 -12.78 -0.56 -20.82
CA ALA A 130 -13.30 -1.27 -19.65
C ALA A 130 -14.76 -0.89 -19.34
N PRO A 131 -15.56 -1.82 -18.78
CA PRO A 131 -16.88 -1.49 -18.23
C PRO A 131 -16.76 -0.58 -17.01
N LEU A 132 -17.75 0.28 -16.79
CA LEU A 132 -17.69 1.38 -15.82
C LEU A 132 -18.88 1.43 -14.85
N VAL A 133 -18.63 1.98 -13.68
CA VAL A 133 -19.59 2.50 -12.70
C VAL A 133 -19.21 3.94 -12.36
N LYS A 134 -20.22 4.80 -12.23
CA LYS A 134 -20.13 6.16 -11.68
C LYS A 134 -20.54 6.12 -10.21
N VAL A 135 -19.62 6.44 -9.32
CA VAL A 135 -19.87 6.71 -7.90
C VAL A 135 -20.09 8.21 -7.74
N ILE A 136 -21.22 8.60 -7.13
CA ILE A 136 -21.57 10.02 -6.88
C ILE A 136 -21.38 10.29 -5.39
N LEU A 137 -20.78 11.44 -5.05
CA LEU A 137 -20.49 11.85 -3.67
C LEU A 137 -21.39 13.00 -3.17
N ASP A 138 -21.46 13.16 -1.85
CA ASP A 138 -22.25 14.16 -1.13
C ASP A 138 -21.82 15.63 -1.33
N ASN A 139 -20.60 15.86 -1.82
CA ASN A 139 -20.14 17.17 -2.30
C ASN A 139 -20.55 17.47 -3.76
N GLY A 140 -21.23 16.54 -4.44
CA GLY A 140 -21.60 16.65 -5.85
C GLY A 140 -20.49 16.23 -6.83
N GLU A 141 -19.35 15.74 -6.35
CA GLU A 141 -18.29 15.20 -7.22
C GLU A 141 -18.65 13.80 -7.73
N GLU A 142 -18.23 13.48 -8.95
CA GLU A 142 -18.46 12.19 -9.59
C GLU A 142 -17.13 11.47 -9.84
N ILE A 143 -17.11 10.15 -9.62
CA ILE A 143 -15.94 9.31 -9.78
C ILE A 143 -16.32 8.12 -10.64
N ILE A 144 -15.78 8.05 -11.86
CA ILE A 144 -16.09 6.97 -12.80
C ILE A 144 -14.93 5.98 -12.85
N CYS A 145 -15.23 4.69 -12.67
CA CYS A 145 -14.25 3.63 -12.44
C CYS A 145 -14.79 2.26 -12.85
N THR A 146 -13.95 1.23 -12.87
CA THR A 146 -14.40 -0.14 -13.17
C THR A 146 -15.11 -0.74 -11.95
N PRO A 147 -16.09 -1.65 -12.16
CA PRO A 147 -16.87 -2.27 -11.07
C PRO A 147 -16.01 -2.86 -9.94
N ASP A 148 -14.88 -3.47 -10.31
CA ASP A 148 -13.87 -4.13 -9.47
C ASP A 148 -12.81 -3.18 -8.88
N HIS A 149 -13.03 -1.86 -8.91
CA HIS A 149 -12.14 -0.89 -8.27
C HIS A 149 -12.54 -0.60 -6.82
N GLN A 150 -11.59 -0.32 -5.93
CA GLN A 150 -11.76 -0.55 -4.48
C GLN A 150 -11.54 0.73 -3.68
N PHE A 151 -12.59 1.26 -3.04
CA PHE A 151 -12.62 2.55 -2.35
C PHE A 151 -12.43 2.42 -0.83
N MET A 152 -11.58 3.27 -0.23
CA MET A 152 -11.35 3.33 1.21
C MET A 152 -12.56 3.92 1.96
N LEU A 153 -13.11 3.13 2.88
CA LEU A 153 -14.14 3.53 3.82
C LEU A 153 -13.57 4.40 4.96
N ARG A 154 -14.43 5.11 5.69
CA ARG A 154 -14.01 6.07 6.73
C ARG A 154 -13.20 5.45 7.89
N ASP A 155 -13.28 4.13 8.07
CA ASP A 155 -12.54 3.34 9.05
C ASP A 155 -11.16 2.83 8.55
N GLY A 156 -10.84 2.99 7.26
CA GLY A 156 -9.61 2.47 6.64
C GLY A 156 -9.74 1.04 6.07
N THR A 157 -10.91 0.41 6.18
CA THR A 157 -11.28 -0.74 5.35
C THR A 157 -11.65 -0.26 3.94
N TYR A 158 -12.04 -1.17 3.06
CA TYR A 158 -12.28 -0.87 1.65
C TYR A 158 -13.40 -1.72 1.06
N LYS A 159 -14.08 -1.20 0.04
CA LYS A 159 -15.18 -1.87 -0.66
C LYS A 159 -15.08 -1.66 -2.17
N GLU A 160 -15.46 -2.65 -2.97
CA GLU A 160 -15.53 -2.48 -4.43
C GLU A 160 -16.60 -1.46 -4.83
N ALA A 161 -16.37 -0.73 -5.92
CA ALA A 161 -17.19 0.36 -6.41
C ALA A 161 -18.63 -0.11 -6.67
N GLN A 162 -18.78 -1.27 -7.32
CA GLN A 162 -20.07 -1.94 -7.56
C GLN A 162 -20.80 -2.39 -6.28
N LEU A 163 -20.11 -2.42 -5.13
CA LEU A 163 -20.65 -2.84 -3.83
C LEU A 163 -20.85 -1.65 -2.87
N LEU A 164 -20.46 -0.43 -3.25
CA LEU A 164 -20.80 0.78 -2.50
C LEU A 164 -22.32 1.01 -2.53
N GLN A 165 -22.86 1.54 -1.45
CA GLN A 165 -24.29 1.82 -1.27
C GLN A 165 -24.49 3.28 -0.86
N ALA A 166 -25.68 3.83 -1.02
CA ALA A 166 -26.02 5.14 -0.47
C ALA A 166 -25.66 5.21 1.04
N GLU A 167 -25.25 6.39 1.50
CA GLU A 167 -24.72 6.66 2.86
C GLU A 167 -23.40 5.95 3.22
N THR A 168 -22.76 5.20 2.31
CA THR A 168 -21.44 4.58 2.59
C THR A 168 -20.40 5.68 2.82
N SER A 169 -19.88 5.76 4.06
CA SER A 169 -18.92 6.79 4.46
C SER A 169 -17.49 6.44 4.00
N LEU A 170 -16.89 7.34 3.24
CA LEU A 170 -15.55 7.21 2.66
C LEU A 170 -14.52 8.07 3.39
N MET A 171 -13.25 7.67 3.32
CA MET A 171 -12.14 8.44 3.89
C MET A 171 -11.92 9.75 3.11
N PRO A 172 -12.01 10.94 3.73
CA PRO A 172 -12.01 12.20 3.01
C PRO A 172 -10.61 12.79 2.78
N PHE A 173 -10.51 13.64 1.76
CA PHE A 173 -9.38 14.54 1.48
C PHE A 173 -9.90 15.97 1.26
N TYR A 174 -9.42 16.96 2.02
CA TYR A 174 -9.70 18.38 1.76
C TYR A 174 -8.45 19.25 1.81
N SER A 175 -8.33 20.14 0.82
CA SER A 175 -7.22 21.08 0.63
C SER A 175 -7.73 22.50 0.37
N LYS A 176 -7.01 23.53 0.84
CA LYS A 176 -7.22 24.94 0.49
C LYS A 176 -5.89 25.71 0.55
N THR A 177 -5.83 26.94 0.07
CA THR A 177 -4.66 27.82 0.26
C THR A 177 -4.91 28.78 1.43
N ASP A 178 -3.85 29.21 2.14
CA ASP A 178 -3.92 30.28 3.14
C ASP A 178 -3.50 31.65 2.60
N LYS A 179 -3.74 32.70 3.40
CA LYS A 179 -3.48 34.10 3.05
C LYS A 179 -2.00 34.42 2.79
N ASP A 180 -1.09 33.53 3.18
CA ASP A 180 0.36 33.67 3.03
C ASP A 180 0.87 32.76 1.90
N GLY A 181 -0.01 32.32 0.98
CA GLY A 181 0.31 31.51 -0.20
C GLY A 181 0.34 29.99 0.03
N TYR A 182 0.31 29.53 1.28
CA TYR A 182 0.59 28.11 1.56
C TYR A 182 -0.61 27.19 1.38
N THR A 183 -0.39 26.07 0.70
CA THR A 183 -1.36 24.96 0.67
C THR A 183 -1.54 24.37 2.07
N LEU A 184 -2.79 24.31 2.53
CA LEU A 184 -3.26 23.71 3.77
C LEU A 184 -4.10 22.46 3.48
N ILE A 185 -3.88 21.40 4.24
CA ILE A 185 -4.65 20.14 4.12
C ILE A 185 -5.20 19.76 5.50
N THR A 186 -6.47 19.37 5.58
CA THR A 186 -7.05 18.84 6.83
C THR A 186 -6.47 17.48 7.14
N GLN A 187 -6.23 17.19 8.41
CA GLN A 187 -5.90 15.85 8.88
C GLN A 187 -7.16 15.15 9.41
N PRO A 188 -7.70 14.11 8.74
CA PRO A 188 -9.02 13.52 9.03
C PRO A 188 -9.20 12.95 10.44
N TYR A 189 -8.11 12.70 11.17
CA TYR A 189 -8.11 12.27 12.58
C TYR A 189 -8.24 13.42 13.60
N SER A 190 -8.15 14.69 13.18
CA SER A 190 -8.10 15.83 14.10
C SER A 190 -8.80 17.11 13.62
N SER A 191 -9.26 17.13 12.36
CA SER A 191 -9.80 18.31 11.66
C SER A 191 -8.88 19.54 11.68
N ARG A 192 -7.58 19.35 11.94
CA ARG A 192 -6.58 20.43 11.92
C ARG A 192 -5.98 20.56 10.53
N TRP A 193 -5.97 21.78 10.02
CA TRP A 193 -5.22 22.16 8.83
C TRP A 193 -3.71 22.15 9.14
N GLN A 194 -2.90 21.58 8.24
CA GLN A 194 -1.43 21.66 8.28
C GLN A 194 -0.90 22.12 6.92
N LYS A 195 0.16 22.95 6.91
CA LYS A 195 0.83 23.40 5.68
C LYS A 195 1.49 22.22 4.96
N ALA A 196 1.31 22.11 3.66
CA ALA A 196 1.70 20.95 2.88
C ALA A 196 3.23 20.68 2.92
N HIS A 197 4.09 21.70 2.92
CA HIS A 197 5.54 21.52 3.10
C HIS A 197 5.91 20.80 4.41
N TRP A 198 5.11 20.96 5.49
CA TRP A 198 5.30 20.20 6.73
C TRP A 198 4.72 18.79 6.65
N ILE A 199 3.76 18.51 5.77
CA ILE A 199 3.30 17.15 5.47
C ILE A 199 4.37 16.43 4.62
N ILE A 200 4.88 17.06 3.57
CA ILE A 200 5.98 16.59 2.70
C ILE A 200 7.22 16.28 3.55
N ALA A 201 7.70 17.24 4.34
CA ALA A 201 8.85 17.07 5.23
C ALA A 201 8.66 16.01 6.34
N ARG A 202 7.42 15.73 6.75
CA ARG A 202 7.08 14.67 7.74
C ARG A 202 6.68 13.34 7.09
N SER A 203 6.73 13.26 5.76
CA SER A 203 6.61 12.02 4.98
C SER A 203 8.00 11.59 4.45
N GLY A 204 9.08 12.12 5.03
CA GLY A 204 10.46 11.71 4.73
C GLY A 204 11.07 12.27 3.44
N LEU A 205 10.29 12.97 2.61
CA LEU A 205 10.69 13.40 1.26
C LEU A 205 11.82 14.45 1.22
N LEU A 206 12.07 15.20 2.31
CA LEU A 206 13.24 16.08 2.48
C LEU A 206 14.40 15.39 3.24
N GLY A 207 14.30 14.07 3.44
CA GLY A 207 15.13 13.34 4.39
C GLY A 207 14.75 13.59 5.86
N LYS A 208 15.64 13.20 6.78
CA LYS A 208 15.41 13.29 8.22
C LYS A 208 15.52 14.74 8.69
N VAL A 209 14.41 15.30 9.21
CA VAL A 209 14.35 16.64 9.82
C VAL A 209 15.53 16.85 10.78
N PRO A 210 16.49 17.74 10.46
CA PRO A 210 17.69 17.93 11.27
C PRO A 210 17.38 18.69 12.56
N ARG A 211 18.23 18.51 13.58
CA ARG A 211 18.29 19.38 14.76
C ARG A 211 19.50 20.29 14.61
N PHE A 212 19.24 21.60 14.52
CA PHE A 212 20.29 22.62 14.53
C PHE A 212 20.57 23.03 15.97
N GLU A 213 21.84 23.03 16.39
CA GLU A 213 22.20 23.29 17.79
C GLU A 213 21.82 24.70 18.23
N GLY A 214 21.07 24.81 19.34
CA GLY A 214 20.54 26.09 19.84
C GLY A 214 19.46 26.75 18.96
N GLN A 215 18.93 26.09 17.93
CA GLN A 215 17.99 26.67 16.96
C GLN A 215 16.71 25.83 16.78
N LYS A 216 15.65 26.46 16.27
CA LYS A 216 14.44 25.75 15.81
C LYS A 216 14.54 25.48 14.32
N THR A 217 14.24 24.27 13.87
CA THR A 217 14.25 23.92 12.43
C THR A 217 13.07 24.55 11.70
N VAL A 218 13.34 25.17 10.56
CA VAL A 218 12.35 25.73 9.62
C VAL A 218 12.57 25.18 8.20
N ILE A 219 11.61 25.41 7.31
CA ILE A 219 11.68 25.04 5.90
C ILE A 219 11.63 26.31 5.06
N HIS A 220 12.59 26.45 4.15
CA HIS A 220 12.68 27.53 3.16
C HIS A 220 12.23 26.99 1.79
N HIS A 221 11.51 27.81 1.01
CA HIS A 221 11.11 27.53 -0.37
C HIS A 221 12.07 28.30 -1.27
N GLN A 222 12.91 27.59 -2.03
CA GLN A 222 14.05 28.15 -2.78
C GLN A 222 13.61 29.05 -3.94
N ASN A 223 12.45 28.78 -4.55
CA ASN A 223 11.83 29.61 -5.59
C ASN A 223 10.91 30.71 -5.05
N PHE A 224 10.73 30.80 -3.72
CA PHE A 224 9.83 31.73 -3.04
C PHE A 224 8.33 31.59 -3.40
N ASP A 225 7.89 30.43 -3.89
CA ASP A 225 6.47 30.03 -4.03
C ASP A 225 6.05 29.15 -2.85
N GLU A 226 5.15 29.66 -2.00
CA GLU A 226 4.61 28.97 -0.83
C GLU A 226 3.62 27.83 -1.14
N SER A 227 3.11 27.75 -2.38
CA SER A 227 2.22 26.69 -2.88
C SER A 227 2.98 25.56 -3.56
N ASP A 228 4.22 25.79 -3.98
CA ASP A 228 5.12 24.78 -4.52
C ASP A 228 5.82 24.00 -3.38
N ASN A 229 5.14 22.98 -2.87
CA ASN A 229 5.64 22.17 -1.76
C ASN A 229 6.49 20.97 -2.23
N ARG A 230 7.01 20.98 -3.46
CA ARG A 230 7.85 19.88 -3.99
C ARG A 230 9.22 19.81 -3.29
N PRO A 231 9.75 18.62 -2.93
CA PRO A 231 10.97 18.47 -2.15
C PRO A 231 12.20 19.22 -2.69
N GLU A 232 12.38 19.27 -4.01
CA GLU A 232 13.46 19.99 -4.67
C GLU A 232 13.41 21.50 -4.42
N ASN A 233 12.23 22.06 -4.13
CA ASN A 233 12.06 23.45 -3.72
C ASN A 233 12.37 23.68 -2.22
N LEU A 234 12.35 22.63 -1.38
CA LEU A 234 12.28 22.79 0.07
C LEU A 234 13.60 22.48 0.79
N GLN A 235 14.14 23.45 1.53
CA GLN A 235 15.40 23.32 2.28
C GLN A 235 15.19 23.45 3.80
N PHE A 236 15.75 22.53 4.58
CA PHE A 236 15.81 22.68 6.05
C PHE A 236 16.89 23.67 6.48
N MET A 237 16.56 24.59 7.37
CA MET A 237 17.51 25.54 7.96
C MET A 237 17.26 25.72 9.47
N GLY A 238 18.29 26.09 10.23
CA GLY A 238 18.11 26.61 11.58
C GLY A 238 17.43 27.97 11.51
N ASN A 239 16.55 28.32 12.45
CA ASN A 239 15.76 29.55 12.34
C ASN A 239 16.60 30.85 12.41
N ARG A 240 17.79 30.81 13.01
CA ARG A 240 18.76 31.93 12.97
C ARG A 240 19.54 31.91 11.66
N ASP A 241 19.87 30.72 11.16
CA ASP A 241 20.58 30.52 9.89
C ASP A 241 19.72 30.94 8.69
N HIS A 242 18.43 30.61 8.69
CA HIS A 242 17.42 31.10 7.74
C HIS A 242 17.33 32.63 7.78
N SER A 243 17.23 33.22 8.99
CA SER A 243 17.27 34.68 9.15
C SER A 243 18.64 35.30 8.89
N ALA A 244 19.73 34.54 8.77
CA ALA A 244 21.05 35.02 8.38
C ALA A 244 21.25 34.90 6.87
N TYR A 245 20.78 33.82 6.25
CA TYR A 245 20.74 33.60 4.81
C TYR A 245 19.93 34.69 4.14
N HIS A 246 18.68 34.94 4.57
CA HIS A 246 17.87 36.04 4.06
C HIS A 246 18.49 37.42 4.29
N ARG A 247 19.25 37.63 5.38
CA ARG A 247 20.06 38.86 5.55
C ARG A 247 21.25 38.93 4.58
N SER A 248 21.92 37.82 4.31
CA SER A 248 22.99 37.76 3.32
C SER A 248 22.49 37.84 1.87
N LEU A 249 21.19 37.56 1.64
CA LEU A 249 20.50 37.90 0.40
C LEU A 249 20.16 39.39 0.36
N VAL A 250 19.78 40.03 1.48
CA VAL A 250 19.65 41.49 1.54
C VAL A 250 20.96 42.17 1.16
N GLU A 251 22.04 41.83 1.85
CA GLU A 251 23.39 42.40 1.66
C GLU A 251 23.98 42.18 0.26
N ARG A 252 23.37 41.33 -0.58
CA ARG A 252 23.83 41.00 -1.94
C ARG A 252 22.79 41.24 -3.04
N ASN A 253 21.55 41.60 -2.73
CA ASN A 253 20.47 41.61 -3.72
C ASN A 253 19.43 42.73 -3.44
N GLN A 254 19.22 43.59 -4.44
CA GLN A 254 18.43 44.81 -4.34
C GLN A 254 16.96 44.59 -3.90
N HIS A 255 16.41 43.40 -4.18
CA HIS A 255 15.03 43.02 -3.83
C HIS A 255 14.66 43.30 -2.36
N TRP A 256 15.57 43.04 -1.43
CA TRP A 256 15.31 43.18 0.01
C TRP A 256 15.61 44.58 0.57
N HIS A 257 16.18 45.47 -0.26
CA HIS A 257 16.23 46.90 0.03
C HIS A 257 14.95 47.62 -0.41
N SER A 258 13.93 46.87 -0.87
CA SER A 258 12.58 47.40 -1.11
C SER A 258 11.91 47.83 0.19
N ALA A 259 11.15 48.93 0.13
CA ALA A 259 10.38 49.42 1.27
C ALA A 259 9.35 48.37 1.76
N GLU A 260 8.75 47.62 0.83
CA GLU A 260 7.79 46.56 1.13
C GLU A 260 8.37 45.43 2.00
N PHE A 261 9.64 45.04 1.78
CA PHE A 261 10.28 44.03 2.63
C PHE A 261 10.53 44.58 4.05
N GLU A 262 11.03 45.81 4.17
CA GLU A 262 11.31 46.41 5.48
C GLU A 262 10.03 46.60 6.30
N GLU A 263 8.92 47.02 5.67
CA GLU A 263 7.62 47.17 6.30
C GLU A 263 7.08 45.82 6.81
N LYS A 264 7.15 44.76 5.98
CA LYS A 264 6.83 43.38 6.39
C LYS A 264 7.73 42.90 7.54
N ARG A 265 9.02 43.26 7.54
CA ARG A 265 9.99 42.90 8.59
C ARG A 265 9.66 43.57 9.92
N VAL A 266 9.35 44.87 9.92
CA VAL A 266 8.93 45.64 11.11
C VAL A 266 7.62 45.07 11.68
N ALA A 267 6.62 44.80 10.82
CA ALA A 267 5.37 44.18 11.24
C ALA A 267 5.58 42.81 11.89
N SER A 268 6.43 41.95 11.30
CA SER A 268 6.76 40.63 11.85
C SER A 268 7.45 40.71 13.22
N LEU A 269 8.40 41.64 13.39
CA LEU A 269 9.07 41.87 14.69
C LEU A 269 8.09 42.35 15.77
N ALA A 270 7.20 43.29 15.42
CA ALA A 270 6.16 43.80 16.31
C ALA A 270 5.10 42.75 16.66
N GLN A 271 4.85 41.78 15.78
CA GLN A 271 3.95 40.65 16.04
C GLN A 271 4.64 39.59 16.94
N LYS A 272 5.92 39.29 16.70
CA LYS A 272 6.73 38.38 17.52
C LYS A 272 6.93 38.89 18.95
N ALA A 273 7.04 40.21 19.15
CA ALA A 273 7.12 40.82 20.48
C ALA A 273 5.86 40.60 21.35
N LYS A 274 4.73 40.19 20.74
CA LYS A 274 3.46 39.91 21.42
C LYS A 274 3.29 38.43 21.81
N THR A 275 4.23 37.54 21.47
CA THR A 275 4.18 36.13 21.90
C THR A 275 4.94 35.92 23.21
N PRO A 276 4.55 34.98 24.08
CA PRO A 276 5.23 34.76 25.37
C PRO A 276 6.73 34.44 25.22
N GLU A 277 7.09 33.59 24.26
CA GLU A 277 8.48 33.18 23.99
C GLU A 277 9.28 34.29 23.29
N GLY A 278 8.60 35.14 22.52
CA GLY A 278 9.19 36.33 21.91
C GLY A 278 9.49 37.40 22.95
N TYR A 279 8.53 37.64 23.85
CA TYR A 279 8.69 38.51 25.01
C TYR A 279 9.82 38.03 25.92
N GLN A 280 9.84 36.74 26.27
CA GLN A 280 10.94 36.13 27.04
C GLN A 280 12.30 36.30 26.33
N TYR A 281 12.39 36.01 25.04
CA TYR A 281 13.63 36.19 24.26
C TYR A 281 14.12 37.64 24.25
N TYR A 282 13.22 38.62 24.10
CA TYR A 282 13.58 40.04 24.15
C TYR A 282 13.92 40.49 25.58
N ALA A 283 13.26 39.94 26.61
CA ALA A 283 13.59 40.18 28.01
C ALA A 283 14.98 39.63 28.36
N GLU A 284 15.28 38.36 28.05
CA GLU A 284 16.61 37.75 28.26
C GLU A 284 17.75 38.48 27.52
N ARG A 285 17.44 39.08 26.35
CA ARG A 285 18.37 39.93 25.62
C ARG A 285 18.52 41.29 26.30
N GLY A 286 17.43 41.90 26.77
CA GLY A 286 17.44 43.11 27.57
C GLY A 286 18.25 42.94 28.86
N THR A 287 18.04 41.86 29.60
CA THR A 287 18.81 41.49 30.79
C THR A 287 20.29 41.35 30.49
N ARG A 288 20.67 40.68 29.39
CA ARG A 288 22.09 40.61 28.96
C ARG A 288 22.67 41.97 28.61
N ASN A 289 21.95 42.80 27.87
CA ASN A 289 22.40 44.16 27.56
C ASN A 289 22.57 44.99 28.86
N ILE A 290 21.69 44.83 29.84
CA ILE A 290 21.77 45.51 31.15
C ILE A 290 22.96 44.98 31.95
N LEU A 291 23.17 43.67 32.04
CA LEU A 291 24.34 43.08 32.72
C LEU A 291 25.66 43.53 32.08
N GLN A 292 25.73 43.53 30.75
CA GLN A 292 26.89 44.03 30.02
C GLN A 292 27.12 45.53 30.27
N TYR A 293 26.05 46.32 30.39
CA TYR A 293 26.11 47.73 30.76
C TYR A 293 26.53 47.96 32.22
N MET A 294 26.13 47.07 33.15
CA MET A 294 26.61 47.05 34.54
C MET A 294 28.12 46.81 34.62
N GLU A 295 28.64 45.85 33.85
CA GLU A 295 30.07 45.53 33.80
C GLU A 295 30.88 46.64 33.11
N GLN A 296 30.37 47.20 32.01
CA GLN A 296 31.08 48.20 31.21
C GLN A 296 30.98 49.63 31.74
N GLN A 297 29.93 49.98 32.50
CA GLN A 297 29.68 51.33 33.02
C GLN A 297 29.17 51.30 34.49
N PRO A 298 29.92 50.68 35.43
CA PRO A 298 29.40 50.32 36.76
C PRO A 298 28.91 51.52 37.58
N GLU A 299 29.68 52.60 37.71
CA GLU A 299 29.26 53.76 38.50
C GLU A 299 28.10 54.53 37.85
N HIS A 300 28.00 54.55 36.52
CA HIS A 300 26.84 55.14 35.84
C HIS A 300 25.58 54.30 36.07
N PHE A 301 25.67 52.97 35.97
CA PHE A 301 24.56 52.07 36.29
C PHE A 301 24.10 52.23 37.75
N LYS A 302 25.05 52.24 38.69
CA LYS A 302 24.83 52.39 40.13
C LYS A 302 24.09 53.69 40.47
N ASN A 303 24.45 54.80 39.83
CA ASN A 303 23.71 56.06 39.91
C ASN A 303 22.32 55.97 39.26
N ALA A 304 22.16 55.25 38.15
CA ALA A 304 20.90 55.13 37.42
C ALA A 304 19.84 54.21 38.08
N VAL A 305 20.23 53.32 39.02
CA VAL A 305 19.30 52.36 39.65
C VAL A 305 19.03 52.59 41.14
N ALA A 306 19.70 53.56 41.78
CA ALA A 306 19.72 53.74 43.24
C ALA A 306 18.33 53.78 43.94
N ASP A 307 17.28 54.22 43.23
CA ASP A 307 15.94 54.47 43.79
C ASP A 307 14.85 53.47 43.31
N ASN A 308 15.18 52.58 42.36
CA ASN A 308 14.17 51.87 41.56
C ASN A 308 13.37 50.77 42.29
N GLY A 309 13.76 50.40 43.51
CA GLY A 309 13.02 49.40 44.31
C GLY A 309 11.72 49.92 44.94
N ASN A 310 11.70 51.18 45.40
CA ASN A 310 10.59 51.71 46.19
C ASN A 310 9.45 52.28 45.34
N ARG A 311 9.76 52.91 44.19
CA ARG A 311 8.75 53.53 43.31
C ARG A 311 7.77 52.50 42.70
N GLY A 312 8.27 51.41 42.11
CA GLY A 312 7.43 50.51 41.31
C GLY A 312 6.42 49.66 42.10
N LYS A 313 6.69 49.38 43.38
CA LYS A 313 5.92 48.43 44.20
C LYS A 313 4.49 48.89 44.49
N GLN A 314 4.27 50.20 44.61
CA GLN A 314 2.98 50.77 45.02
C GLN A 314 1.94 50.67 43.88
N TYR A 315 2.29 51.16 42.69
CA TYR A 315 1.41 51.17 41.51
C TYR A 315 0.91 49.77 41.10
N LEU A 316 1.73 48.72 41.25
CA LEU A 316 1.34 47.34 40.94
C LEU A 316 0.29 46.79 41.92
N VAL A 317 0.36 47.18 43.20
CA VAL A 317 -0.62 46.80 44.22
C VAL A 317 -1.91 47.58 44.06
N GLU A 318 -1.84 48.84 43.64
CA GLU A 318 -3.02 49.65 43.30
C GLU A 318 -3.72 49.15 42.03
N TYR A 319 -2.98 48.89 40.95
CA TYR A 319 -3.56 48.44 39.68
C TYR A 319 -4.39 47.15 39.84
N ASN A 320 -3.86 46.16 40.55
CA ASN A 320 -4.55 44.89 40.80
C ASN A 320 -5.75 45.02 41.77
N LYS A 321 -5.81 46.10 42.56
CA LYS A 321 -6.97 46.43 43.40
C LYS A 321 -7.97 47.34 42.68
N SER A 322 -7.54 48.08 41.66
CA SER A 322 -8.36 49.02 40.89
C SER A 322 -9.52 48.32 40.18
N GLU A 323 -10.61 49.06 39.98
CA GLU A 323 -11.78 48.61 39.21
C GLU A 323 -11.39 48.13 37.81
N LYS A 324 -10.58 48.93 37.11
CA LYS A 324 -10.03 48.65 35.77
C LYS A 324 -9.24 47.34 35.68
N GLY A 325 -8.55 46.94 36.74
CA GLY A 325 -7.85 45.64 36.83
C GLY A 325 -8.80 44.46 37.03
N ARG A 326 -9.87 44.67 37.80
CA ARG A 326 -10.95 43.67 37.98
C ARG A 326 -11.77 43.50 36.72
N GLU A 327 -12.19 44.59 36.07
CA GLU A 327 -12.89 44.59 34.78
C GLU A 327 -12.11 43.80 33.72
N LYS A 328 -10.80 44.05 33.58
CA LYS A 328 -9.96 43.34 32.61
C LYS A 328 -9.90 41.83 32.89
N SER A 329 -9.95 41.45 34.16
CA SER A 329 -10.03 40.04 34.59
C SER A 329 -11.41 39.43 34.29
N GLN A 330 -12.48 40.20 34.51
CA GLN A 330 -13.88 39.85 34.23
C GLN A 330 -14.13 39.66 32.72
N GLU A 331 -13.53 40.52 31.88
CA GLU A 331 -13.55 40.45 30.41
C GLU A 331 -12.92 39.14 29.90
N ILE A 332 -11.73 38.79 30.41
CA ILE A 332 -11.02 37.56 30.04
C ILE A 332 -11.80 36.32 30.47
N ALA A 333 -12.42 36.33 31.66
CA ALA A 333 -13.20 35.21 32.19
C ALA A 333 -14.52 34.95 31.44
N ASN A 334 -15.11 35.96 30.80
CA ASN A 334 -16.41 35.87 30.11
C ASN A 334 -16.32 35.79 28.58
N ARG A 335 -15.13 35.65 28.01
CA ARG A 335 -14.93 35.64 26.55
C ARG A 335 -15.37 34.32 25.91
N TYR A 336 -16.39 34.40 25.04
CA TYR A 336 -16.80 33.31 24.17
C TYR A 336 -15.99 33.28 22.86
N TYR A 337 -16.02 32.12 22.19
CA TYR A 337 -15.35 31.86 20.92
C TYR A 337 -16.35 31.19 19.96
N THR A 338 -16.78 31.91 18.93
CA THR A 338 -17.74 31.44 17.92
C THR A 338 -17.14 30.37 17.02
N CYS A 339 -17.93 29.38 16.63
CA CYS A 339 -17.53 28.37 15.65
C CYS A 339 -17.78 28.84 14.21
N GLU A 340 -16.72 29.04 13.43
CA GLU A 340 -16.80 29.50 12.03
C GLU A 340 -17.44 28.51 11.04
N ILE A 341 -17.92 27.35 11.51
CA ILE A 341 -18.63 26.34 10.70
C ILE A 341 -20.16 26.42 10.89
N CYS A 342 -20.65 26.78 12.08
CA CYS A 342 -22.07 26.71 12.43
C CYS A 342 -22.59 27.84 13.35
N GLY A 343 -21.77 28.85 13.65
CA GLY A 343 -22.17 30.00 14.48
C GLY A 343 -22.30 29.74 15.98
N VAL A 344 -22.11 28.50 16.47
CA VAL A 344 -22.25 28.17 17.89
C VAL A 344 -21.11 28.78 18.72
N ASP A 345 -21.45 29.57 19.72
CA ASP A 345 -20.51 30.16 20.69
C ASP A 345 -20.10 29.18 21.78
N VAL A 346 -18.78 29.11 22.06
CA VAL A 346 -18.22 28.19 23.05
C VAL A 346 -17.29 28.93 24.02
N LYS A 347 -17.47 28.74 25.34
CA LYS A 347 -16.73 29.47 26.39
C LYS A 347 -15.21 29.27 26.43
N THR A 348 -14.65 28.25 25.77
CA THR A 348 -13.20 27.98 25.84
C THR A 348 -12.64 27.48 24.51
N PRO A 349 -11.34 27.74 24.19
CA PRO A 349 -10.69 27.20 23.00
C PRO A 349 -10.67 25.67 22.96
N ILE A 350 -10.59 25.01 24.12
CA ILE A 350 -10.64 23.54 24.24
C ILE A 350 -12.05 23.01 23.95
N GLY A 351 -13.09 23.69 24.47
CA GLY A 351 -14.48 23.39 24.13
C GLY A 351 -14.74 23.54 22.64
N LEU A 352 -14.27 24.63 22.03
CA LEU A 352 -14.41 24.88 20.59
C LEU A 352 -13.67 23.84 19.74
N HIS A 353 -12.51 23.35 20.18
CA HIS A 353 -11.83 22.23 19.52
C HIS A 353 -12.63 20.93 19.62
N ASN A 354 -13.20 20.62 20.80
CA ASN A 354 -13.99 19.41 21.01
C ASN A 354 -15.33 19.42 20.27
N HIS A 355 -16.00 20.57 20.17
CA HIS A 355 -17.22 20.76 19.38
C HIS A 355 -16.99 20.42 17.91
N ARG A 356 -15.95 20.99 17.29
CA ARG A 356 -15.53 20.66 15.91
C ARG A 356 -15.23 19.17 15.70
N ARG A 357 -14.70 18.50 16.72
CA ARG A 357 -14.32 17.07 16.64
C ARG A 357 -15.52 16.12 16.78
N LYS A 358 -16.65 16.58 17.34
CA LYS A 358 -17.86 15.77 17.52
C LYS A 358 -18.89 16.04 16.44
N GLU A 359 -19.32 17.30 16.33
CA GLU A 359 -20.48 17.70 15.52
C GLU A 359 -20.12 17.92 14.04
N HIS A 360 -18.85 18.24 13.75
CA HIS A 360 -18.36 18.61 12.42
C HIS A 360 -17.30 17.62 11.91
N GLN A 361 -17.60 16.32 12.05
CA GLN A 361 -16.75 15.26 11.53
C GLN A 361 -16.78 15.25 10.00
N CYS A 362 -15.73 15.79 9.38
CA CYS A 362 -15.62 15.74 7.92
C CYS A 362 -15.46 14.28 7.45
N ASN A 363 -16.25 13.91 6.45
CA ASN A 363 -16.22 12.67 5.69
C ASN A 363 -16.91 12.91 4.34
N HIS A 364 -16.69 12.03 3.36
CA HIS A 364 -17.57 11.93 2.21
C HIS A 364 -18.55 10.77 2.40
N LYS A 365 -19.71 10.86 1.76
CA LYS A 365 -20.67 9.78 1.62
C LYS A 365 -20.92 9.50 0.14
N VAL A 366 -21.10 8.22 -0.18
CA VAL A 366 -21.66 7.80 -1.46
C VAL A 366 -23.14 8.15 -1.48
N VAL A 367 -23.58 8.88 -2.50
CA VAL A 367 -24.99 9.17 -2.79
C VAL A 367 -25.59 8.06 -3.66
N ALA A 368 -24.85 7.64 -4.70
CA ALA A 368 -25.29 6.59 -5.62
C ALA A 368 -24.11 5.87 -6.29
N VAL A 369 -24.37 4.68 -6.84
CA VAL A 369 -23.51 3.95 -7.77
C VAL A 369 -24.32 3.58 -9.00
N ASN A 370 -23.95 4.10 -10.15
CA ASN A 370 -24.66 3.89 -11.41
C ASN A 370 -23.76 3.13 -12.39
N LEU A 371 -24.15 1.93 -12.82
CA LEU A 371 -23.46 1.23 -13.91
C LEU A 371 -23.62 2.03 -15.22
N LEU A 372 -22.55 2.23 -15.96
CA LEU A 372 -22.58 2.97 -17.22
C LEU A 372 -22.68 2.02 -18.41
N ASN A 373 -23.40 2.45 -19.43
CA ASN A 373 -23.68 1.71 -20.66
C ASN A 373 -22.60 1.90 -21.75
N TYR A 374 -21.53 2.65 -21.46
CA TYR A 374 -20.38 2.81 -22.32
C TYR A 374 -19.11 2.31 -21.61
N THR A 375 -18.11 1.96 -22.42
CA THR A 375 -16.77 1.59 -21.97
C THR A 375 -15.80 2.72 -22.26
N GLU A 376 -14.83 2.95 -21.39
CA GLU A 376 -13.74 3.90 -21.63
C GLU A 376 -12.38 3.26 -21.34
N ASP A 377 -11.33 3.88 -21.86
CA ASP A 377 -9.96 3.63 -21.43
C ASP A 377 -9.83 4.05 -19.95
N VAL A 378 -9.33 3.14 -19.11
CA VAL A 378 -9.27 3.33 -17.66
C VAL A 378 -7.86 3.29 -17.10
N TYR A 379 -7.55 4.33 -16.35
CA TYR A 379 -6.28 4.72 -15.79
C TYR A 379 -6.23 4.44 -14.28
N CYS A 380 -5.06 4.41 -13.66
CA CYS A 380 -4.97 4.28 -12.20
C CYS A 380 -3.69 4.90 -11.67
N LEU A 381 -3.81 5.62 -10.55
CA LEU A 381 -2.65 6.22 -9.94
C LEU A 381 -1.87 5.24 -9.13
N THR A 382 -0.61 5.60 -9.12
CA THR A 382 0.45 4.65 -9.22
C THR A 382 1.58 5.21 -8.40
N VAL A 383 1.60 4.87 -7.12
CA VAL A 383 2.10 5.70 -6.03
C VAL A 383 3.23 4.82 -5.37
N PRO A 384 4.50 5.19 -4.96
CA PRO A 384 5.63 4.32 -4.44
C PRO A 384 5.85 3.83 -2.96
N GLU A 385 5.05 4.23 -1.97
CA GLU A 385 5.23 4.01 -0.52
C GLU A 385 4.04 3.39 0.26
N TYR A 386 3.03 4.18 0.72
CA TYR A 386 1.66 3.89 1.20
C TYR A 386 0.89 2.75 0.47
N HIS A 387 -0.24 2.89 -0.23
CA HIS A 387 -0.67 2.17 -1.47
C HIS A 387 -1.60 3.01 -2.37
N ASN A 388 -2.40 3.89 -1.77
CA ASN A 388 -3.41 4.71 -2.39
C ASN A 388 -2.90 6.12 -2.76
N PHE A 389 -3.87 6.90 -3.21
CA PHE A 389 -3.81 8.30 -3.61
C PHE A 389 -5.18 8.93 -3.33
N ALA A 390 -5.21 10.22 -3.03
CA ALA A 390 -6.41 11.01 -3.03
C ALA A 390 -6.89 11.26 -4.47
N LEU A 391 -8.19 11.14 -4.69
CA LEU A 391 -8.87 11.80 -5.80
C LEU A 391 -9.18 13.25 -5.43
N LYS A 392 -9.29 14.13 -6.42
CA LYS A 392 -9.76 15.51 -6.24
C LYS A 392 -11.18 15.55 -5.66
N ALA A 393 -12.00 14.57 -6.05
CA ALA A 393 -13.32 14.30 -5.51
C ALA A 393 -13.31 13.92 -4.01
N GLY A 394 -12.18 13.41 -3.49
CA GLY A 394 -11.92 13.32 -2.04
C GLY A 394 -11.56 11.96 -1.40
N VAL A 395 -11.17 10.88 -2.13
CA VAL A 395 -11.13 9.45 -1.62
C VAL A 395 -9.95 8.55 -2.18
N PHE A 396 -9.77 7.24 -1.80
CA PHE A 396 -8.48 6.41 -1.88
C PHE A 396 -8.56 4.82 -2.27
N VAL A 397 -7.53 4.05 -2.84
CA VAL A 397 -7.57 2.64 -3.57
C VAL A 397 -6.33 1.55 -3.68
N HIS A 398 -6.37 0.33 -4.39
CA HIS A 398 -5.58 -1.01 -4.10
C HIS A 398 -5.06 -2.21 -5.15
N ASN A 399 -4.48 -3.48 -4.76
CA ASN A 399 -3.50 -4.59 -5.35
C ASN A 399 -3.29 -6.18 -4.72
N CYS A 400 -2.47 -7.26 -5.18
CA CYS A 400 -2.35 -8.82 -4.72
C CYS A 400 -1.02 -9.86 -4.85
N GLY A 401 -0.82 -11.15 -4.26
CA GLY A 401 0.19 -12.37 -4.57
C GLY A 401 0.78 -13.53 -3.50
N MET A 402 2.09 -14.09 -3.34
CA MET A 402 2.58 -15.17 -2.25
C MET A 402 4.10 -15.60 -1.75
N SER A 403 4.52 -15.94 -0.43
CA SER A 403 5.91 -16.44 0.17
C SER A 403 6.17 -16.87 1.74
N ALA A 404 7.36 -17.38 2.31
CA ALA A 404 7.64 -17.87 3.76
C ALA A 404 9.12 -17.94 4.44
N ILE A 405 9.29 -18.13 5.79
CA ILE A 405 10.59 -18.41 6.56
C ILE A 405 10.51 -19.25 7.90
N LYS A 406 11.62 -19.93 8.36
CA LYS A 406 11.83 -20.53 9.72
C LYS A 406 12.66 -19.61 10.63
N THR A 407 12.22 -19.38 11.87
CA THR A 407 12.98 -18.61 12.89
C THR A 407 13.74 -19.53 13.85
N ALA A 408 14.48 -18.96 14.81
CA ALA A 408 15.13 -19.70 15.90
C ALA A 408 14.33 -19.64 17.23
N PHE A 409 13.04 -19.32 17.17
CA PHE A 409 12.16 -19.21 18.34
C PHE A 409 11.32 -20.47 18.55
N THR A 410 10.89 -20.72 19.79
CA THR A 410 10.02 -21.86 20.15
C THR A 410 8.59 -21.43 20.52
N ALA A 411 7.65 -22.37 20.46
CA ALA A 411 6.24 -22.18 20.78
C ALA A 411 5.99 -21.51 22.15
N GLU A 412 6.73 -21.93 23.18
CA GLU A 412 6.66 -21.38 24.54
C GLU A 412 6.84 -19.86 24.57
N GLN A 413 7.70 -19.32 23.69
CA GLN A 413 7.96 -17.88 23.65
C GLN A 413 6.75 -17.08 23.15
N LEU A 414 5.83 -17.68 22.37
CA LEU A 414 4.61 -17.06 21.85
C LEU A 414 3.44 -17.03 22.87
N GLU A 415 3.54 -17.76 23.98
CA GLU A 415 2.44 -17.93 24.93
C GLU A 415 1.94 -16.58 25.48
N GLY A 416 0.61 -16.39 25.50
CA GLY A 416 -0.04 -15.13 25.89
C GLY A 416 0.22 -13.92 24.95
N LYS A 417 1.00 -14.09 23.87
CA LYS A 417 1.40 -13.00 22.95
C LYS A 417 0.72 -13.05 21.58
N LEU A 418 0.23 -14.20 21.12
CA LEU A 418 -0.35 -14.37 19.77
C LEU A 418 -1.31 -13.23 19.38
N LYS A 419 -2.26 -12.86 20.23
CA LYS A 419 -3.21 -11.75 19.98
C LYS A 419 -2.53 -10.38 19.80
N LYS A 420 -1.47 -10.09 20.55
CA LYS A 420 -0.67 -8.86 20.41
C LYS A 420 0.19 -8.89 19.15
N ILE A 421 0.74 -10.04 18.82
CA ILE A 421 1.49 -10.26 17.57
C ILE A 421 0.57 -10.09 16.37
N ARG A 422 -0.66 -10.63 16.39
CA ARG A 422 -1.66 -10.47 15.32
C ARG A 422 -2.00 -9.01 15.07
N LEU A 423 -2.29 -8.27 16.15
CA LEU A 423 -2.62 -6.84 16.06
C LEU A 423 -1.43 -5.99 15.59
N ASP A 424 -0.20 -6.30 15.99
CA ASP A 424 0.99 -5.62 15.47
C ASP A 424 1.28 -5.97 13.99
N ILE A 425 0.98 -7.21 13.55
CA ILE A 425 1.05 -7.60 12.13
C ILE A 425 0.03 -6.81 11.32
N GLU A 426 -1.24 -6.81 11.73
CA GLU A 426 -2.32 -6.05 11.05
C GLU A 426 -2.04 -4.54 11.01
N ALA A 427 -1.29 -4.00 11.98
CA ALA A 427 -0.89 -2.60 12.02
C ALA A 427 0.32 -2.22 11.13
N ALA A 428 1.10 -3.20 10.66
CA ALA A 428 2.39 -2.99 9.99
C ALA A 428 2.55 -3.72 8.63
N ILE A 429 1.82 -4.81 8.43
CA ILE A 429 1.62 -5.48 7.13
C ILE A 429 0.12 -5.38 6.78
N PRO A 430 -0.23 -4.42 5.93
CA PRO A 430 -1.61 -4.10 5.62
C PRO A 430 -2.30 -5.16 4.77
N THR A 431 -3.64 -5.26 4.88
CA THR A 431 -4.42 -6.36 4.30
C THR A 431 -5.69 -5.91 3.58
N GLY A 432 -6.37 -6.86 2.95
CA GLY A 432 -7.66 -6.62 2.30
C GLY A 432 -7.39 -5.74 1.12
N PHE A 433 -7.89 -4.50 1.15
CA PHE A 433 -7.54 -3.53 0.13
C PHE A 433 -6.59 -2.39 0.56
N ASN A 434 -5.61 -2.68 1.44
CA ASN A 434 -4.59 -1.72 1.95
C ASN A 434 -3.16 -1.92 1.36
N GLU A 435 -2.03 -1.28 1.77
CA GLU A 435 -1.69 0.12 2.12
C GLU A 435 -0.51 0.19 3.12
N ASN A 436 0.77 0.06 2.70
CA ASN A 436 1.92 0.31 3.60
C ASN A 436 1.81 1.70 4.27
N LYS A 437 2.80 2.04 5.11
CA LYS A 437 3.04 3.44 5.43
C LYS A 437 4.13 4.04 4.54
N ASP A 438 5.41 3.92 4.84
CA ASP A 438 6.44 4.71 4.14
C ASP A 438 7.28 3.90 3.10
N VAL A 439 8.05 4.56 2.21
CA VAL A 439 8.93 3.85 1.24
C VAL A 439 10.12 3.42 2.08
N GLU A 440 10.12 2.19 2.57
CA GLU A 440 11.34 1.67 3.13
C GLU A 440 12.39 1.57 2.02
N LYS A 441 13.65 1.90 2.34
CA LYS A 441 14.74 1.98 1.35
C LYS A 441 14.95 0.67 0.57
N SER A 442 14.49 -0.45 1.13
CA SER A 442 14.38 -1.77 0.51
C SER A 442 13.60 -1.76 -0.82
N VAL A 443 12.56 -0.92 -0.92
CA VAL A 443 11.64 -0.79 -2.06
C VAL A 443 12.19 0.18 -3.11
N SER A 444 12.65 1.36 -2.69
CA SER A 444 13.11 2.42 -3.59
C SER A 444 14.47 2.11 -4.22
N ASN A 445 15.36 1.38 -3.53
CA ASN A 445 16.66 0.99 -4.07
C ASN A 445 16.62 -0.24 -5.01
N TRP A 446 15.43 -0.72 -5.40
CA TRP A 446 15.31 -1.93 -6.23
C TRP A 446 15.55 -1.61 -7.72
N GLN A 447 16.62 -2.15 -8.30
CA GLN A 447 17.20 -1.66 -9.56
C GLN A 447 16.31 -1.86 -10.81
N HIS A 448 15.39 -2.81 -10.82
CA HIS A 448 14.49 -3.03 -11.98
C HIS A 448 13.45 -1.90 -12.18
N TRP A 449 13.48 -0.84 -11.36
CA TRP A 449 12.85 0.43 -11.71
C TRP A 449 13.46 1.07 -12.97
N ASP A 450 14.74 0.82 -13.28
CA ASP A 450 15.38 1.33 -14.51
C ASP A 450 14.82 0.65 -15.77
N ASP A 451 14.42 -0.61 -15.69
CA ASP A 451 13.86 -1.42 -16.78
C ASP A 451 12.37 -1.09 -17.06
N PHE A 452 11.71 -0.34 -16.17
CA PHE A 452 10.26 -0.12 -16.20
C PHE A 452 9.79 0.60 -17.48
N LYS A 453 10.64 1.48 -18.01
CA LYS A 453 10.45 2.22 -19.27
C LYS A 453 10.33 1.31 -20.50
N ASP A 454 10.87 0.09 -20.44
CA ASP A 454 10.93 -0.84 -21.57
C ASP A 454 9.76 -1.85 -21.55
N LEU A 455 8.89 -1.78 -20.53
CA LEU A 455 7.70 -2.64 -20.43
C LEU A 455 6.70 -2.35 -21.56
N HIS A 456 5.70 -3.20 -21.79
CA HIS A 456 4.63 -2.93 -22.77
C HIS A 456 3.99 -1.56 -22.52
N ARG A 457 4.02 -0.69 -23.53
CA ARG A 457 3.51 0.71 -23.60
C ARG A 457 2.21 1.06 -22.86
N GLY A 458 1.34 0.09 -22.59
CA GLY A 458 0.17 0.28 -21.73
C GLY A 458 0.46 0.06 -20.25
N VAL A 459 1.72 -0.02 -19.83
CA VAL A 459 2.14 -0.26 -18.43
C VAL A 459 3.34 0.52 -17.91
N GLN A 460 4.20 1.10 -18.78
CA GLN A 460 5.42 1.89 -18.44
C GLN A 460 5.12 3.09 -17.53
N ASP A 461 3.88 3.53 -17.60
CA ASP A 461 3.22 4.58 -16.87
C ASP A 461 2.80 4.13 -15.44
N LEU A 462 2.84 2.82 -15.12
CA LEU A 462 2.49 2.23 -13.81
C LEU A 462 3.67 2.00 -12.84
N GLN A 463 4.76 2.78 -12.95
CA GLN A 463 5.98 2.55 -12.17
C GLN A 463 5.74 2.68 -10.67
N GLY A 464 5.15 3.79 -10.25
CA GLY A 464 4.94 4.06 -8.85
C GLY A 464 4.08 3.01 -8.13
N LYS A 465 2.91 2.58 -8.68
CA LYS A 465 1.91 1.70 -8.01
C LYS A 465 2.65 0.49 -7.52
N ALA A 466 3.40 -0.11 -8.45
CA ALA A 466 4.27 -1.21 -8.15
C ALA A 466 5.13 -0.91 -6.91
N MET A 467 5.95 0.15 -6.87
CA MET A 467 6.73 0.44 -5.65
C MET A 467 5.87 0.58 -4.38
N LYS A 468 4.65 1.18 -4.38
CA LYS A 468 3.76 1.07 -3.19
C LYS A 468 3.54 -0.37 -2.83
N GLN A 469 3.06 -1.11 -3.81
CA GLN A 469 2.44 -2.39 -3.52
C GLN A 469 3.42 -3.52 -3.26
N MET A 470 4.70 -3.14 -3.26
CA MET A 470 5.82 -3.75 -2.58
C MET A 470 5.74 -3.53 -1.05
N GLY A 471 4.92 -4.32 -0.36
CA GLY A 471 4.94 -4.44 1.10
C GLY A 471 3.63 -4.76 1.81
N SER A 472 2.50 -4.96 1.11
CA SER A 472 1.23 -5.37 1.74
C SER A 472 0.59 -6.59 1.09
N LEU A 473 -0.38 -7.14 1.82
CA LEU A 473 -1.00 -8.44 1.61
C LEU A 473 -2.06 -8.50 0.51
N GLY A 474 -2.96 -7.53 0.40
CA GLY A 474 -4.14 -7.68 -0.48
C GLY A 474 -5.21 -8.61 0.09
N GLY A 475 -6.24 -8.93 -0.72
CA GLY A 475 -7.48 -9.60 -0.29
C GLY A 475 -7.87 -10.78 -1.18
N GLY A 476 -8.67 -11.72 -0.65
CA GLY A 476 -8.92 -13.03 -1.26
C GLY A 476 -8.07 -14.13 -0.62
N ASN A 477 -7.37 -14.95 -1.41
CA ASN A 477 -6.53 -16.05 -0.90
C ASN A 477 -5.27 -15.58 -0.15
N HIS A 478 -5.02 -14.28 -0.14
CA HIS A 478 -3.95 -13.62 0.60
C HIS A 478 -4.10 -13.81 2.13
N PHE A 479 -2.98 -14.06 2.84
CA PHE A 479 -2.90 -14.38 4.29
C PHE A 479 -1.52 -14.08 4.89
N ILE A 480 -1.40 -13.97 6.22
CA ILE A 480 -0.13 -14.00 6.98
C ILE A 480 -0.32 -14.94 8.16
N GLU A 481 0.63 -15.84 8.38
CA GLU A 481 0.50 -16.93 9.36
C GLU A 481 1.73 -17.04 10.25
N VAL A 482 1.52 -17.16 11.57
CA VAL A 482 2.53 -17.75 12.46
C VAL A 482 2.17 -19.22 12.63
N CYS A 483 3.14 -20.09 12.39
CA CYS A 483 2.99 -21.53 12.48
C CYS A 483 4.06 -22.14 13.39
N LEU A 484 3.81 -23.35 13.87
CA LEU A 484 4.76 -24.19 14.60
C LEU A 484 5.04 -25.43 13.76
N ASP A 485 6.30 -25.87 13.67
CA ASP A 485 6.60 -27.20 13.15
C ASP A 485 6.54 -28.29 14.24
N THR A 486 6.82 -29.54 13.86
CA THR A 486 6.85 -30.70 14.74
C THR A 486 7.94 -30.64 15.83
N GLU A 487 8.90 -29.71 15.73
CA GLU A 487 9.92 -29.42 16.74
C GLU A 487 9.50 -28.26 17.67
N ASN A 488 8.26 -27.76 17.52
CA ASN A 488 7.75 -26.53 18.12
C ASN A 488 8.54 -25.26 17.73
N GLN A 489 9.28 -25.27 16.61
CA GLN A 489 9.96 -24.08 16.11
C GLN A 489 8.98 -23.15 15.39
N VAL A 490 9.17 -21.84 15.54
CA VAL A 490 8.27 -20.82 15.00
C VAL A 490 8.62 -20.49 13.56
N TRP A 491 7.63 -20.63 12.67
CA TRP A 491 7.68 -20.27 11.26
C TRP A 491 6.76 -19.08 10.96
N LEU A 492 7.18 -18.23 10.02
CA LEU A 492 6.46 -17.05 9.58
C LEU A 492 6.17 -17.17 8.07
N MET A 493 4.90 -17.18 7.69
CA MET A 493 4.46 -17.43 6.30
C MET A 493 3.48 -16.33 5.82
N LEU A 494 3.43 -16.04 4.53
CA LEU A 494 2.53 -15.04 3.96
C LEU A 494 2.11 -15.30 2.50
N HIS A 495 1.08 -14.60 2.05
CA HIS A 495 0.53 -14.75 0.71
C HIS A 495 0.27 -13.34 0.09
N SER A 496 1.27 -12.65 -0.51
CA SER A 496 1.09 -11.47 -1.42
C SER A 496 2.27 -11.25 -2.39
N GLY A 497 2.14 -10.56 -3.55
CA GLY A 497 3.06 -10.70 -4.71
C GLY A 497 2.91 -9.69 -5.88
N SER A 498 2.52 -10.07 -7.10
CA SER A 498 2.69 -9.27 -8.37
C SER A 498 1.74 -8.10 -8.57
N ARG A 499 0.66 -8.11 -7.80
CA ARG A 499 -0.36 -7.09 -7.68
C ARG A 499 -0.95 -6.57 -9.01
N ASN A 500 -1.46 -5.34 -9.02
CA ASN A 500 -2.12 -4.72 -10.18
C ASN A 500 -1.17 -4.55 -11.36
N ILE A 501 0.14 -4.31 -11.14
CA ILE A 501 1.10 -4.23 -12.24
C ILE A 501 1.12 -5.54 -13.04
N GLY A 502 1.32 -6.68 -12.38
CA GLY A 502 1.28 -7.99 -13.04
C GLY A 502 -0.05 -8.29 -13.73
N ASN A 503 -1.17 -7.95 -13.09
CA ASN A 503 -2.49 -8.11 -13.72
C ASN A 503 -2.67 -7.24 -14.97
N LYS A 504 -2.35 -5.94 -14.91
CA LYS A 504 -2.56 -5.06 -16.07
C LYS A 504 -1.62 -5.39 -17.20
N LEU A 505 -0.42 -5.89 -16.89
CA LEU A 505 0.47 -6.53 -17.85
C LEU A 505 -0.20 -7.70 -18.54
N ALA A 506 -0.70 -8.68 -17.78
CA ALA A 506 -1.42 -9.81 -18.36
C ALA A 506 -2.68 -9.38 -19.14
N GLN A 507 -3.47 -8.39 -18.67
CA GLN A 507 -4.64 -7.88 -19.39
C GLN A 507 -4.27 -7.23 -20.74
N CYS A 508 -3.18 -6.45 -20.80
CA CYS A 508 -2.66 -5.93 -22.07
C CYS A 508 -2.27 -7.06 -23.03
N HIS A 509 -1.48 -8.02 -22.55
CA HIS A 509 -0.91 -9.07 -23.40
C HIS A 509 -1.95 -10.11 -23.85
N ILE A 510 -2.94 -10.44 -23.03
CA ILE A 510 -4.10 -11.25 -23.45
C ILE A 510 -4.87 -10.57 -24.57
N HIS A 511 -5.07 -9.24 -24.50
CA HIS A 511 -5.77 -8.50 -25.55
C HIS A 511 -4.96 -8.48 -26.86
N THR A 512 -3.66 -8.19 -26.80
CA THR A 512 -2.77 -8.22 -27.98
C THR A 512 -2.74 -9.60 -28.63
N ALA A 513 -2.59 -10.67 -27.86
CA ALA A 513 -2.61 -12.04 -28.38
C ALA A 513 -3.96 -12.37 -29.06
N ARG A 514 -5.08 -11.96 -28.47
CA ARG A 514 -6.43 -12.18 -29.02
C ARG A 514 -6.65 -11.50 -30.36
N GLU A 515 -6.28 -10.22 -30.49
CA GLU A 515 -6.45 -9.51 -31.75
C GLU A 515 -5.51 -10.06 -32.84
N LEU A 516 -4.27 -10.46 -32.50
CA LEU A 516 -3.40 -11.16 -33.45
C LEU A 516 -3.99 -12.50 -33.92
N ALA A 517 -4.48 -13.34 -32.99
CA ALA A 517 -5.11 -14.62 -33.35
C ALA A 517 -6.34 -14.43 -34.26
N LYS A 518 -7.13 -13.40 -34.00
CA LYS A 518 -8.31 -13.00 -34.79
C LYS A 518 -7.91 -12.47 -36.18
N MET A 519 -6.86 -11.65 -36.29
CA MET A 519 -6.32 -11.16 -37.57
C MET A 519 -5.73 -12.30 -38.41
N ALA A 520 -5.10 -13.29 -37.77
CA ALA A 520 -4.61 -14.51 -38.43
C ALA A 520 -5.71 -15.50 -38.82
N GLY A 521 -6.97 -15.29 -38.41
CA GLY A 521 -8.08 -16.22 -38.65
C GLY A 521 -8.02 -17.51 -37.82
N ASN A 522 -7.21 -17.54 -36.75
CA ASN A 522 -6.95 -18.74 -35.95
C ASN A 522 -8.19 -19.19 -35.16
N LYS A 523 -8.73 -20.37 -35.51
CA LYS A 523 -9.82 -21.02 -34.76
C LYS A 523 -9.28 -21.73 -33.52
N LEU A 524 -9.16 -21.00 -32.41
CA LEU A 524 -8.77 -21.53 -31.11
C LEU A 524 -9.94 -22.25 -30.40
N PRO A 525 -9.69 -23.28 -29.56
CA PRO A 525 -10.73 -23.94 -28.76
C PRO A 525 -11.38 -23.02 -27.71
N ASP A 526 -10.66 -21.97 -27.28
CA ASP A 526 -11.13 -20.93 -26.37
C ASP A 526 -10.35 -19.62 -26.68
N PRO A 527 -11.00 -18.43 -26.72
CA PRO A 527 -10.31 -17.16 -26.95
C PRO A 527 -9.27 -16.76 -25.89
N ASP A 528 -9.30 -17.29 -24.66
CA ASP A 528 -8.21 -17.09 -23.68
C ASP A 528 -6.94 -17.90 -24.06
N LEU A 529 -7.01 -18.89 -24.96
CA LEU A 529 -5.84 -19.66 -25.45
C LEU A 529 -5.08 -18.99 -26.62
N ALA A 530 -5.28 -17.68 -26.77
CA ALA A 530 -4.45 -16.86 -27.65
C ALA A 530 -3.02 -16.77 -27.11
N HIS A 531 -2.04 -16.80 -28.00
CA HIS A 531 -0.63 -16.99 -27.68
C HIS A 531 0.28 -16.14 -28.56
N PHE A 532 1.50 -15.91 -28.10
CA PHE A 532 2.59 -15.37 -28.92
C PHE A 532 3.56 -16.48 -29.32
N VAL A 533 4.32 -16.27 -30.39
CA VAL A 533 5.33 -17.20 -30.92
C VAL A 533 6.73 -16.65 -30.62
N ALA A 534 7.65 -17.51 -30.19
CA ALA A 534 9.01 -17.11 -29.83
C ALA A 534 9.72 -16.45 -31.03
N GLY A 535 10.46 -15.38 -30.74
CA GLY A 535 11.13 -14.57 -31.76
C GLY A 535 10.28 -13.43 -32.34
N THR A 536 8.96 -13.36 -32.12
CA THR A 536 8.21 -12.14 -32.49
C THR A 536 8.41 -11.01 -31.47
N PRO A 537 8.27 -9.73 -31.86
CA PRO A 537 8.39 -8.60 -30.93
C PRO A 537 7.39 -8.66 -29.77
N GLU A 538 6.19 -9.17 -29.99
CA GLU A 538 5.14 -9.27 -28.98
C GLU A 538 5.42 -10.37 -27.96
N PHE A 539 6.06 -11.47 -28.40
CA PHE A 539 6.59 -12.47 -27.46
C PHE A 539 7.66 -11.85 -26.57
N GLN A 540 8.63 -11.11 -27.15
CA GLN A 540 9.71 -10.51 -26.36
C GLN A 540 9.17 -9.46 -25.37
N ALA A 541 8.22 -8.63 -25.80
CA ALA A 541 7.54 -7.66 -24.92
C ALA A 541 6.79 -8.37 -23.78
N TYR A 542 6.02 -9.43 -24.07
CA TYR A 542 5.34 -10.18 -23.00
C TYR A 542 6.32 -10.89 -22.06
N TRP A 543 7.40 -11.43 -22.60
CA TRP A 543 8.40 -12.18 -21.83
C TRP A 543 9.15 -11.29 -20.83
N HIS A 544 9.66 -10.15 -21.31
CA HIS A 544 10.27 -9.10 -20.50
C HIS A 544 9.33 -8.68 -19.35
N ASP A 545 8.09 -8.37 -19.70
CA ASP A 545 7.08 -7.89 -18.77
C ASP A 545 6.66 -8.92 -17.72
N LEU A 546 6.58 -10.18 -18.12
CA LEU A 546 6.28 -11.29 -17.23
C LEU A 546 7.43 -11.52 -16.23
N GLN A 547 8.68 -11.41 -16.68
CA GLN A 547 9.86 -11.48 -15.80
C GLN A 547 9.94 -10.27 -14.85
N TRP A 548 9.58 -9.09 -15.32
CA TRP A 548 9.48 -7.89 -14.49
C TRP A 548 8.39 -8.04 -13.42
N SER A 549 7.19 -8.47 -13.82
CA SER A 549 6.06 -8.76 -12.92
C SER A 549 6.40 -9.77 -11.83
N GLN A 550 7.23 -10.77 -12.15
CA GLN A 550 7.72 -11.76 -11.20
C GLN A 550 8.72 -11.15 -10.21
N ASN A 551 9.77 -10.48 -10.66
CA ASN A 551 10.74 -9.90 -9.73
C ASN A 551 10.10 -8.85 -8.81
N TYR A 552 9.20 -8.04 -9.36
CA TYR A 552 8.34 -7.15 -8.60
C TYR A 552 7.53 -7.90 -7.52
N ALA A 553 6.89 -9.01 -7.93
CA ALA A 553 6.13 -9.85 -7.04
C ALA A 553 6.96 -10.45 -5.92
N ARG A 554 8.26 -10.67 -6.13
CA ARG A 554 9.18 -11.26 -5.15
C ARG A 554 9.58 -10.25 -4.09
N VAL A 555 10.05 -9.06 -4.48
CA VAL A 555 10.56 -8.06 -3.54
C VAL A 555 9.47 -7.50 -2.63
N ASN A 556 8.22 -7.46 -3.09
CA ASN A 556 7.05 -7.20 -2.23
C ASN A 556 7.05 -8.06 -0.95
N ARG A 557 7.42 -9.32 -1.11
CA ARG A 557 7.38 -10.36 -0.08
C ARG A 557 8.58 -10.30 0.83
N ASP A 558 9.73 -10.04 0.24
CA ASP A 558 10.98 -9.81 0.97
C ASP A 558 10.78 -8.62 1.96
N VAL A 559 10.07 -7.57 1.52
CA VAL A 559 9.64 -6.41 2.34
C VAL A 559 8.63 -6.79 3.42
N MET A 560 7.52 -7.46 3.07
CA MET A 560 6.54 -7.91 4.09
C MET A 560 7.19 -8.82 5.14
N MET A 561 8.03 -9.76 4.71
CA MET A 561 8.67 -10.73 5.58
C MET A 561 9.65 -10.07 6.54
N ALA A 562 10.40 -9.07 6.09
CA ALA A 562 11.26 -8.27 6.96
C ALA A 562 10.47 -7.60 8.09
N ARG A 563 9.30 -7.02 7.80
CA ARG A 563 8.41 -6.43 8.82
C ARG A 563 7.83 -7.49 9.75
N PHE A 564 7.34 -8.60 9.20
CA PHE A 564 6.72 -9.69 9.96
C PHE A 564 7.70 -10.24 11.00
N LYS A 565 8.91 -10.57 10.53
CA LYS A 565 10.02 -11.03 11.35
C LYS A 565 10.36 -10.03 12.45
N HIS A 566 10.46 -8.74 12.14
CA HIS A 566 10.76 -7.71 13.15
C HIS A 566 9.69 -7.60 14.25
N ILE A 567 8.40 -7.76 13.91
CA ILE A 567 7.29 -7.74 14.87
C ILE A 567 7.38 -8.93 15.83
N VAL A 568 7.67 -10.12 15.31
CA VAL A 568 7.87 -11.31 16.15
C VAL A 568 9.11 -11.15 17.02
N GLU A 569 10.22 -10.64 16.48
CA GLU A 569 11.44 -10.32 17.24
C GLU A 569 11.18 -9.30 18.36
N LYS A 570 10.32 -8.30 18.14
CA LYS A 570 9.87 -7.33 19.16
C LYS A 570 9.18 -8.01 20.34
N HIS A 571 8.24 -8.92 20.09
CA HIS A 571 7.49 -9.63 21.15
C HIS A 571 8.25 -10.79 21.80
N LEU A 572 9.23 -11.37 21.12
CA LEU A 572 9.96 -12.56 21.60
C LEU A 572 11.34 -12.23 22.21
N VAL A 573 12.08 -11.28 21.66
CA VAL A 573 13.46 -10.93 22.08
C VAL A 573 13.72 -9.41 22.10
N GLY A 574 12.68 -8.61 22.33
CA GLY A 574 12.81 -7.15 22.49
C GLY A 574 13.27 -6.40 21.23
N GLY A 575 13.13 -7.01 20.05
CA GLY A 575 13.47 -6.40 18.76
C GLY A 575 14.91 -6.63 18.30
N LYS A 576 15.69 -7.45 19.02
CA LYS A 576 17.02 -7.86 18.58
C LYS A 576 16.91 -8.71 17.30
N ALA A 577 17.53 -8.25 16.22
CA ALA A 577 17.55 -8.96 14.95
C ALA A 577 18.25 -10.33 15.08
N THR A 578 17.56 -11.38 14.64
CA THR A 578 18.02 -12.76 14.53
C THR A 578 18.28 -13.13 13.06
N LYS A 579 18.99 -14.25 12.83
CA LYS A 579 19.04 -14.87 11.50
C LYS A 579 17.94 -15.96 11.42
N PRO A 580 17.18 -16.05 10.31
CA PRO A 580 16.31 -17.19 10.08
C PRO A 580 17.15 -18.45 9.85
N LEU A 581 16.61 -19.61 10.23
CA LEU A 581 17.27 -20.90 10.04
C LEU A 581 17.09 -21.44 8.60
N LEU A 582 15.97 -21.09 7.97
CA LEU A 582 15.64 -21.41 6.57
C LEU A 582 14.72 -20.31 6.02
N GLN A 583 14.77 -20.05 4.72
CA GLN A 583 13.90 -19.08 4.02
C GLN A 583 13.43 -19.70 2.71
N VAL A 584 12.17 -19.47 2.33
CA VAL A 584 11.55 -20.05 1.12
C VAL A 584 10.68 -18.99 0.44
N ASN A 585 10.91 -18.71 -0.83
CA ASN A 585 10.16 -17.69 -1.56
C ASN A 585 9.84 -18.19 -2.97
N CYS A 586 8.58 -18.56 -3.23
CA CYS A 586 8.15 -19.21 -4.47
C CYS A 586 7.01 -18.44 -5.17
N HIS A 587 7.02 -18.46 -6.50
CA HIS A 587 5.88 -18.01 -7.32
C HIS A 587 4.93 -19.18 -7.58
N HIS A 588 3.65 -18.89 -7.84
CA HIS A 588 2.67 -19.90 -8.21
C HIS A 588 1.82 -19.55 -9.46
N ASN A 589 1.92 -18.33 -9.98
CA ASN A 589 1.30 -17.89 -11.24
C ASN A 589 2.37 -17.16 -12.07
N TYR A 590 3.03 -17.87 -12.99
CA TYR A 590 4.20 -17.39 -13.72
C TYR A 590 4.57 -18.29 -14.92
N ALA A 591 5.62 -17.92 -15.66
CA ALA A 591 6.32 -18.83 -16.56
C ALA A 591 7.83 -18.60 -16.54
N GLU A 592 8.60 -19.66 -16.78
CA GLU A 592 10.06 -19.69 -16.92
C GLU A 592 10.46 -20.43 -18.19
N LYS A 593 11.66 -20.14 -18.72
CA LYS A 593 12.27 -20.95 -19.80
C LYS A 593 13.17 -21.98 -19.12
N GLU A 594 12.92 -23.24 -19.38
CA GLU A 594 13.56 -24.38 -18.71
C GLU A 594 13.94 -25.45 -19.73
N VAL A 595 14.97 -26.24 -19.42
CA VAL A 595 15.32 -27.43 -20.21
C VAL A 595 14.59 -28.63 -19.61
N HIS A 596 13.71 -29.27 -20.39
CA HIS A 596 13.01 -30.50 -20.01
C HIS A 596 13.08 -31.52 -21.15
N PHE A 597 13.39 -32.77 -20.83
CA PHE A 597 13.60 -33.83 -21.84
C PHE A 597 14.58 -33.40 -22.95
N ASP A 598 15.70 -32.80 -22.51
CA ASP A 598 16.81 -32.28 -23.33
C ASP A 598 16.47 -31.15 -24.32
N GLU A 599 15.30 -30.52 -24.18
CA GLU A 599 14.89 -29.39 -25.03
C GLU A 599 14.48 -28.13 -24.25
N ASP A 600 14.79 -26.98 -24.84
CA ASP A 600 14.40 -25.63 -24.39
C ASP A 600 12.88 -25.43 -24.52
N VAL A 601 12.18 -25.19 -23.42
CA VAL A 601 10.72 -24.97 -23.40
C VAL A 601 10.30 -23.86 -22.44
N TYR A 602 9.14 -23.26 -22.74
CA TYR A 602 8.51 -22.28 -21.86
C TYR A 602 7.50 -23.00 -20.96
N VAL A 603 7.79 -23.08 -19.65
CA VAL A 603 6.94 -23.76 -18.67
C VAL A 603 6.08 -22.72 -17.97
N THR A 604 4.79 -22.71 -18.29
CA THR A 604 3.77 -21.91 -17.59
C THR A 604 3.23 -22.69 -16.39
N ARG A 605 3.25 -22.07 -15.20
CA ARG A 605 2.68 -22.62 -13.96
C ARG A 605 1.56 -21.70 -13.45
N LYS A 606 0.36 -22.26 -13.26
CA LYS A 606 -0.80 -21.55 -12.71
C LYS A 606 -1.37 -22.31 -11.52
N GLY A 607 -1.32 -21.71 -10.34
CA GLY A 607 -1.52 -22.42 -9.08
C GLY A 607 -0.56 -23.59 -8.91
N ALA A 608 0.68 -23.48 -9.37
CA ALA A 608 1.68 -24.55 -9.27
C ALA A 608 3.07 -23.97 -8.99
N VAL A 609 3.87 -24.67 -8.20
CA VAL A 609 5.20 -24.25 -7.74
C VAL A 609 6.27 -25.14 -8.35
N ARG A 610 7.48 -24.64 -8.58
CA ARG A 610 8.63 -25.41 -9.09
C ARG A 610 9.30 -26.24 -7.98
N ALA A 611 9.79 -27.41 -8.35
CA ALA A 611 10.20 -28.51 -7.46
C ALA A 611 11.34 -29.38 -8.06
N GLN A 612 12.45 -28.77 -8.50
CA GLN A 612 13.70 -29.51 -8.73
C GLN A 612 14.33 -29.98 -7.40
N THR A 613 15.35 -30.84 -7.44
CA THR A 613 15.90 -31.47 -6.22
C THR A 613 16.40 -30.48 -5.17
N GLU A 614 16.80 -29.27 -5.58
CA GLU A 614 17.29 -28.21 -4.70
C GLU A 614 16.25 -27.11 -4.40
N ASP A 615 15.11 -27.11 -5.09
CA ASP A 615 14.07 -26.10 -4.90
C ASP A 615 13.29 -26.37 -3.61
N TYR A 616 13.06 -25.31 -2.82
CA TYR A 616 12.15 -25.35 -1.67
C TYR A 616 10.80 -24.72 -2.05
N GLY A 617 9.72 -25.41 -1.71
CA GLY A 617 8.33 -24.99 -1.97
C GLY A 617 7.53 -24.73 -0.70
N ILE A 618 6.40 -24.04 -0.86
CA ILE A 618 5.43 -23.75 0.20
C ILE A 618 4.05 -24.24 -0.27
N ILE A 619 3.45 -25.14 0.48
CA ILE A 619 2.13 -25.71 0.17
C ILE A 619 1.20 -25.41 1.37
N PRO A 620 0.54 -24.24 1.39
CA PRO A 620 -0.37 -23.85 2.46
C PRO A 620 -1.68 -24.65 2.42
N GLY A 621 -2.20 -24.97 3.60
CA GLY A 621 -3.56 -25.43 3.76
C GLY A 621 -4.58 -24.30 3.60
N SER A 622 -5.77 -24.51 4.17
CA SER A 622 -6.65 -23.44 4.58
C SER A 622 -6.25 -22.90 5.96
N MET A 623 -6.90 -21.82 6.40
CA MET A 623 -6.88 -21.38 7.80
C MET A 623 -7.16 -22.58 8.74
N GLY A 624 -6.51 -22.66 9.90
CA GLY A 624 -6.67 -23.78 10.85
C GLY A 624 -6.03 -25.12 10.43
N ALA A 625 -5.78 -25.34 9.14
CA ALA A 625 -5.20 -26.59 8.63
C ALA A 625 -3.67 -26.65 8.80
N LYS A 626 -3.08 -27.76 8.35
CA LYS A 626 -1.62 -27.87 8.21
C LYS A 626 -1.15 -27.15 6.95
N SER A 627 0.07 -26.64 6.99
CA SER A 627 0.79 -26.07 5.84
C SER A 627 2.16 -26.76 5.77
N PHE A 628 2.72 -26.93 4.57
CA PHE A 628 3.92 -27.73 4.38
C PHE A 628 5.04 -26.93 3.73
N ILE A 629 6.25 -27.10 4.25
CA ILE A 629 7.48 -26.67 3.61
C ILE A 629 8.14 -27.92 3.05
N VAL A 630 8.49 -27.86 1.78
CA VAL A 630 8.88 -29.03 0.99
C VAL A 630 10.17 -28.78 0.23
N LYS A 631 10.89 -29.85 -0.10
CA LYS A 631 11.96 -29.84 -1.10
C LYS A 631 11.48 -30.60 -2.34
N GLY A 632 11.80 -30.14 -3.53
CA GLY A 632 11.44 -30.85 -4.75
C GLY A 632 12.21 -32.15 -4.94
N LYS A 633 11.68 -33.03 -5.80
CA LYS A 633 12.33 -34.30 -6.21
C LYS A 633 12.75 -34.32 -7.68
N GLY A 634 12.51 -33.25 -8.44
CA GLY A 634 12.92 -33.15 -9.84
C GLY A 634 12.18 -34.11 -10.77
N ASN A 635 10.90 -34.42 -10.49
CA ASN A 635 10.12 -35.29 -11.37
C ASN A 635 9.89 -34.63 -12.74
N ALA A 636 10.55 -35.15 -13.78
CA ALA A 636 10.42 -34.67 -15.15
C ALA A 636 8.98 -34.71 -15.69
N HIS A 637 8.14 -35.65 -15.22
CA HIS A 637 6.74 -35.74 -15.66
C HIS A 637 5.86 -34.60 -15.11
N SER A 638 6.22 -33.94 -14.00
CA SER A 638 5.55 -32.69 -13.58
C SER A 638 6.22 -31.42 -14.11
N PHE A 639 7.17 -31.56 -15.05
CA PHE A 639 8.13 -30.49 -15.41
C PHE A 639 8.78 -29.88 -14.17
N CYS A 640 9.23 -30.76 -13.25
CA CYS A 640 9.77 -30.41 -11.94
C CYS A 640 8.88 -29.38 -11.20
N SER A 641 7.63 -29.76 -10.94
CA SER A 641 6.63 -28.92 -10.27
C SER A 641 5.81 -29.68 -9.22
N CYS A 642 5.10 -28.94 -8.36
CA CYS A 642 4.20 -29.41 -7.30
C CYS A 642 2.99 -28.45 -7.11
N SER A 643 2.06 -28.75 -6.20
CA SER A 643 0.91 -27.87 -5.90
C SER A 643 1.31 -26.53 -5.27
N HIS A 644 0.40 -25.54 -5.27
CA HIS A 644 0.58 -24.24 -4.59
C HIS A 644 -0.26 -24.05 -3.32
N GLY A 645 -1.05 -25.05 -2.93
CA GLY A 645 -1.84 -25.04 -1.71
C GLY A 645 -2.86 -26.19 -1.69
N ALA A 646 -3.93 -26.06 -0.89
CA ALA A 646 -5.00 -27.06 -0.83
C ALA A 646 -5.91 -27.12 -2.08
N GLY A 647 -6.15 -25.98 -2.76
CA GLY A 647 -7.18 -25.86 -3.80
C GLY A 647 -8.60 -25.81 -3.21
N ARG A 648 -9.55 -25.19 -3.93
CA ARG A 648 -10.92 -24.95 -3.44
C ARG A 648 -11.91 -26.01 -3.91
N LEU A 649 -12.79 -26.44 -3.00
CA LEU A 649 -13.96 -27.28 -3.30
C LEU A 649 -15.17 -26.46 -3.76
N MET A 650 -15.22 -25.17 -3.41
CA MET A 650 -16.35 -24.31 -3.75
C MET A 650 -15.99 -22.82 -3.87
N SER A 651 -16.81 -22.08 -4.64
CA SER A 651 -16.68 -20.63 -4.80
C SER A 651 -16.90 -19.87 -3.49
N ARG A 652 -16.37 -18.65 -3.42
CA ARG A 652 -16.48 -17.75 -2.25
C ARG A 652 -17.92 -17.52 -1.81
N ASN A 653 -18.81 -17.23 -2.77
CA ASN A 653 -20.24 -17.03 -2.51
C ASN A 653 -20.92 -18.33 -2.06
N LYS A 654 -20.51 -19.51 -2.57
CA LYS A 654 -21.09 -20.78 -2.10
C LYS A 654 -20.65 -21.08 -0.66
N ALA A 655 -19.40 -20.81 -0.28
CA ALA A 655 -18.94 -20.95 1.11
C ALA A 655 -19.73 -20.03 2.06
N LYS A 656 -19.87 -18.73 1.72
CA LYS A 656 -20.66 -17.75 2.50
C LYS A 656 -22.16 -18.08 2.62
N ASN A 657 -22.71 -18.89 1.72
CA ASN A 657 -24.12 -19.32 1.74
C ASN A 657 -24.32 -20.71 2.39
N VAL A 658 -23.26 -21.43 2.76
CA VAL A 658 -23.31 -22.80 3.28
C VAL A 658 -22.83 -22.89 4.72
N TYR A 659 -21.89 -22.04 5.15
CA TYR A 659 -21.30 -22.08 6.49
C TYR A 659 -21.66 -20.85 7.33
N THR A 660 -21.76 -21.07 8.64
CA THR A 660 -22.08 -20.07 9.66
C THR A 660 -20.84 -19.53 10.37
N LEU A 661 -21.02 -18.50 11.20
CA LEU A 661 -19.98 -18.00 12.10
C LEU A 661 -19.56 -19.07 13.14
N ASP A 662 -20.48 -19.92 13.57
CA ASP A 662 -20.18 -20.99 14.53
C ASP A 662 -19.32 -22.09 13.88
N ASP A 663 -19.61 -22.47 12.63
CA ASP A 663 -18.73 -23.34 11.82
C ASP A 663 -17.30 -22.78 11.72
N LEU A 664 -17.18 -21.46 11.51
CA LEU A 664 -15.88 -20.80 11.44
C LEU A 664 -15.15 -20.83 12.78
N ILE A 665 -15.85 -20.61 13.89
CA ILE A 665 -15.27 -20.66 15.25
C ILE A 665 -14.79 -22.07 15.57
N GLU A 666 -15.59 -23.10 15.26
CA GLU A 666 -15.24 -24.50 15.47
C GLU A 666 -14.05 -24.94 14.60
N GLN A 667 -14.13 -24.75 13.28
CA GLN A 667 -13.10 -25.19 12.33
C GLN A 667 -11.77 -24.44 12.47
N THR A 668 -11.75 -23.31 13.19
CA THR A 668 -10.52 -22.52 13.47
C THR A 668 -10.19 -22.48 14.96
N ASN A 669 -10.71 -23.42 15.76
CA ASN A 669 -10.38 -23.56 17.17
C ASN A 669 -8.86 -23.79 17.37
N GLY A 670 -8.27 -23.16 18.38
CA GLY A 670 -6.82 -23.17 18.62
C GLY A 670 -5.97 -22.27 17.73
N VAL A 671 -6.57 -21.46 16.83
CA VAL A 671 -5.88 -20.44 16.03
C VAL A 671 -6.36 -19.03 16.40
N GLU A 672 -5.42 -18.13 16.72
CA GLU A 672 -5.69 -16.69 16.87
C GLU A 672 -5.86 -16.07 15.47
N CYS A 673 -7.11 -15.88 15.08
CA CYS A 673 -7.50 -15.19 13.86
C CYS A 673 -8.78 -14.39 14.08
N ARG A 674 -9.16 -13.58 13.09
CA ARG A 674 -10.50 -13.00 13.03
C ARG A 674 -11.58 -14.10 13.00
N LYS A 675 -12.66 -13.87 13.73
CA LYS A 675 -13.83 -14.76 13.84
C LYS A 675 -15.06 -13.91 13.50
N ASP A 676 -15.25 -13.60 12.23
CA ASP A 676 -16.35 -12.76 11.74
C ASP A 676 -16.70 -13.10 10.28
N GLU A 677 -17.87 -12.64 9.82
CA GLU A 677 -18.41 -12.94 8.50
C GLU A 677 -17.50 -12.50 7.33
N GLY A 678 -16.60 -11.54 7.59
CA GLY A 678 -15.63 -11.04 6.61
C GLY A 678 -14.73 -12.14 6.04
N VAL A 679 -14.42 -13.20 6.81
CA VAL A 679 -13.52 -14.29 6.40
C VAL A 679 -14.24 -15.62 6.10
N LEU A 680 -15.59 -15.66 6.12
CA LEU A 680 -16.38 -16.89 5.88
C LEU A 680 -16.17 -17.50 4.50
N ASP A 681 -15.81 -16.71 3.48
CA ASP A 681 -15.54 -17.27 2.15
C ASP A 681 -14.21 -18.00 2.06
N GLU A 682 -13.36 -17.93 3.09
CA GLU A 682 -12.08 -18.60 3.22
C GLU A 682 -12.06 -19.57 4.43
N ILE A 683 -13.25 -19.99 4.89
CA ILE A 683 -13.45 -21.01 5.93
C ILE A 683 -12.80 -22.36 5.56
N PRO A 684 -12.32 -23.18 6.52
CA PRO A 684 -11.50 -24.35 6.19
C PRO A 684 -12.20 -25.39 5.32
N GLY A 685 -13.49 -25.65 5.55
CA GLY A 685 -14.32 -26.56 4.74
C GLY A 685 -14.53 -26.16 3.27
N ALA A 686 -14.11 -24.94 2.86
CA ALA A 686 -14.15 -24.54 1.46
C ALA A 686 -12.99 -25.11 0.60
N TYR A 687 -12.03 -25.83 1.21
CA TYR A 687 -10.78 -26.31 0.59
C TYR A 687 -10.66 -27.85 0.64
N LYS A 688 -9.82 -28.43 -0.24
CA LYS A 688 -9.52 -29.87 -0.18
C LYS A 688 -8.72 -30.21 1.09
N PRO A 689 -8.82 -31.44 1.65
CA PRO A 689 -7.93 -31.89 2.72
C PRO A 689 -6.46 -31.83 2.28
N ILE A 690 -5.67 -31.02 2.98
CA ILE A 690 -4.27 -30.75 2.61
C ILE A 690 -3.38 -32.00 2.71
N GLU A 691 -3.68 -32.91 3.65
CA GLU A 691 -3.01 -34.20 3.77
C GLU A 691 -3.20 -35.08 2.53
N GLN A 692 -4.37 -35.03 1.88
CA GLN A 692 -4.60 -35.77 0.63
C GLN A 692 -3.81 -35.15 -0.53
N VAL A 693 -3.80 -33.81 -0.60
CA VAL A 693 -2.96 -33.05 -1.54
C VAL A 693 -1.48 -33.42 -1.36
N MET A 694 -0.99 -33.56 -0.14
CA MET A 694 0.39 -33.99 0.13
C MET A 694 0.66 -35.46 -0.20
N ALA A 695 -0.25 -36.37 0.16
CA ALA A 695 -0.10 -37.81 -0.13
C ALA A 695 -0.04 -38.09 -1.63
N ASN A 696 -0.85 -37.38 -2.43
CA ASN A 696 -0.91 -37.51 -3.88
C ASN A 696 0.37 -37.07 -4.61
N GLN A 697 1.28 -36.32 -3.97
CA GLN A 697 2.51 -35.80 -4.59
C GLN A 697 3.79 -36.23 -3.86
N ALA A 698 3.74 -37.35 -3.13
CA ALA A 698 4.88 -37.92 -2.42
C ALA A 698 6.06 -38.31 -3.33
N ASP A 699 5.86 -38.34 -4.65
CA ASP A 699 6.89 -38.48 -5.70
C ASP A 699 7.46 -37.14 -6.19
N LEU A 700 6.69 -36.04 -6.12
CA LEU A 700 7.09 -34.71 -6.58
C LEU A 700 7.95 -33.98 -5.56
N VAL A 701 7.70 -34.22 -4.27
CA VAL A 701 8.31 -33.48 -3.16
C VAL A 701 8.62 -34.36 -1.94
N GLU A 702 9.56 -33.89 -1.12
CA GLU A 702 9.84 -34.35 0.24
C GLU A 702 9.33 -33.31 1.25
N VAL A 703 8.75 -33.75 2.37
CA VAL A 703 8.31 -32.83 3.43
C VAL A 703 9.50 -32.49 4.33
N VAL A 704 9.92 -31.23 4.29
CA VAL A 704 11.00 -30.68 5.13
C VAL A 704 10.46 -30.24 6.49
N ALA A 705 9.27 -29.64 6.52
CA ALA A 705 8.56 -29.34 7.75
C ALA A 705 7.04 -29.42 7.56
N THR A 706 6.38 -30.07 8.51
CA THR A 706 4.92 -30.01 8.66
C THR A 706 4.60 -28.89 9.64
N LEU A 707 3.90 -27.86 9.18
CA LEU A 707 3.54 -26.69 9.98
C LEU A 707 2.08 -26.77 10.42
N LYS A 708 1.81 -26.50 11.71
CA LYS A 708 0.47 -26.20 12.22
C LYS A 708 0.35 -24.70 12.44
N GLN A 709 -0.69 -24.08 11.90
CA GLN A 709 -0.99 -22.68 12.18
C GLN A 709 -1.35 -22.46 13.66
N VAL A 710 -0.90 -21.33 14.22
CA VAL A 710 -1.35 -20.80 15.53
C VAL A 710 -1.90 -19.38 15.44
N LEU A 711 -1.64 -18.66 14.35
CA LEU A 711 -2.13 -17.31 14.10
C LEU A 711 -2.44 -17.14 12.60
N CYS A 712 -3.60 -16.56 12.27
CA CYS A 712 -3.94 -16.16 10.90
C CYS A 712 -4.35 -14.68 10.84
N VAL A 713 -3.83 -13.97 9.85
CA VAL A 713 -4.27 -12.64 9.42
C VAL A 713 -4.68 -12.76 7.95
N LYS A 714 -5.87 -12.28 7.59
CA LYS A 714 -6.35 -12.25 6.21
C LYS A 714 -6.88 -10.86 5.85
N GLY A 715 -7.12 -10.68 4.56
CA GLY A 715 -7.56 -9.44 3.94
C GLY A 715 -9.02 -9.42 3.55
#